data_AF-A0A6N8UXZ9-F1
#
_entry.id   AF-A0A6N8UXZ9-F1
#
_cell.length_a   1.000
_cell.length_b   1.000
_cell.length_c   1.000
_cell.angle_alpha   90.00
_cell.angle_beta   90.00
_cell.angle_gamma   90.00
#
_symmetry.space_group_name_H-M   'P 1'
#
loop_
_entity.id
_entity.type
_entity.pdbx_description
1 polymer ?
#
loop_
_entity_poly.entity_id
_entity_poly.type
_entity_poly.pdbx_seq_one_letter_code
_entity_poly.pdbx_strand_id
1 'polypeptide(L)'
;MKFTLDQKDLLAPLKHVYGVAERRDRTRAPILAHTLIRAQRGADGENGTIAFDACDDEVLYESERLTGTVEEEGEATVEAHLLHDLVNRFPRNTAIQVRMTPDAEAAGSEPDGTVTELPDALGGEPEKRVIIEAGGSTFALPSLAPGDFQKFAEPPEDAPLQLPAAELRRLIDSCRVSMSDDDARLHLNGIFMHTADEDGKTLLRAAATDGHRLACSAHVLEAGGGAIKDGITLPKKAVEQVDGLLRNADGDVALWSGDNLLRLDVGSVSMTARLSQGGFPDYRRVIPQSLENRLQVNRQSLLQAIDRLTAVTDPKSRGITFQLAGDTLTLSAGSPASGLGRELINVKYEGKGLTIGFNGDYVTACCRVIPDSELVLEFDSPKHAAVIRGATSDETVHVVMPLNVSAQGHAALLREVGAGSDAGLRFTQGRSALLAPLAHMHGVVERVGTRPILSHVLIRAEAGSVVFDAGAKQVLYESERLAAQVESAGAATVEAPLFYSVVGKLPEGVDVRVSLAPGSDAGGDGAWLVVDAGQSKFILPSLPTDDFPTLHDLEWEQVFELPVSDLRRLLSWCRISMSGDPARMHLNGIFLHTVEDGGQHLLRAGATDGHRLSQAECQCPPGAEALAEGVTLPRKAVEQIERLLADADGAVGVGMGNGWMRLAVADVVVVTRLHESKFPDYQRVIPTTCNSTLQINCGVLQRGLERLALVADKKSRAIRFELSEESLTASAGDHQHGAGQEVFEGSFRGDPVVIGFRSEYLMEFCQTAQGDEMIIEFQASGQPAVIRDTGEVGRLHVIMPIRV
;
A
#
# COMPACT_ATOMS: atom_id res chain seq x y z
N MET A 1 12.28 -25.34 -27.80
CA MET A 1 11.26 -25.26 -26.73
C MET A 1 10.13 -24.37 -27.21
N LYS A 2 8.91 -24.92 -27.28
CA LYS A 2 7.69 -24.23 -27.73
C LYS A 2 6.46 -24.88 -27.12
N PHE A 3 5.64 -24.10 -26.41
CA PHE A 3 4.38 -24.56 -25.83
C PHE A 3 3.32 -23.45 -25.79
N THR A 4 2.07 -23.85 -25.58
CA THR A 4 0.92 -22.93 -25.42
C THR A 4 0.10 -23.30 -24.19
N LEU A 5 -0.25 -22.31 -23.37
CA LEU A 5 -1.12 -22.44 -22.19
C LEU A 5 -2.07 -21.23 -22.10
N ASP A 6 -3.23 -21.43 -21.45
CA ASP A 6 -4.10 -20.32 -21.09
C ASP A 6 -3.47 -19.47 -19.99
N GLN A 7 -3.72 -18.16 -20.05
CA GLN A 7 -3.25 -17.17 -19.08
C GLN A 7 -3.50 -17.58 -17.63
N LYS A 8 -4.68 -18.14 -17.32
CA LYS A 8 -5.05 -18.54 -15.95
C LYS A 8 -4.21 -19.69 -15.41
N ASP A 9 -3.86 -20.64 -16.28
CA ASP A 9 -3.15 -21.87 -15.93
C ASP A 9 -1.67 -21.56 -15.78
N LEU A 10 -1.16 -20.63 -16.61
CA LEU A 10 0.20 -20.10 -16.49
C LEU A 10 0.38 -19.24 -15.22
N LEU A 11 -0.62 -18.44 -14.84
CA LEU A 11 -0.52 -17.52 -13.71
C LEU A 11 -0.46 -18.26 -12.34
N ALA A 12 -1.10 -19.42 -12.22
CA ALA A 12 -1.15 -20.17 -10.96
C ALA A 12 0.25 -20.56 -10.41
N PRO A 13 1.11 -21.29 -11.14
CA PRO A 13 2.46 -21.60 -10.67
C PRO A 13 3.35 -20.37 -10.60
N LEU A 14 3.16 -19.39 -11.50
CA LEU A 14 3.98 -18.17 -11.51
C LEU A 14 3.83 -17.33 -10.25
N LYS A 15 2.69 -17.38 -9.55
CA LYS A 15 2.53 -16.69 -8.25
C LYS A 15 3.47 -17.24 -7.17
N HIS A 16 3.71 -18.55 -7.16
CA HIS A 16 4.62 -19.18 -6.20
C HIS A 16 6.08 -18.92 -6.57
N VAL A 17 6.41 -19.10 -7.84
CA VAL A 17 7.72 -18.76 -8.42
C VAL A 17 8.11 -17.30 -8.13
N TYR A 18 7.17 -16.38 -8.27
CA TYR A 18 7.35 -14.95 -7.96
C TYR A 18 7.71 -14.69 -6.49
N GLY A 19 7.15 -15.48 -5.57
CA GLY A 19 7.40 -15.35 -4.13
C GLY A 19 8.78 -15.85 -3.70
N VAL A 20 9.37 -16.78 -4.46
CA VAL A 20 10.66 -17.44 -4.16
C VAL A 20 11.82 -16.71 -4.84
N ALA A 21 11.66 -16.29 -6.10
CA ALA A 21 12.75 -15.68 -6.87
C ALA A 21 13.36 -14.43 -6.21
N GLU A 22 14.69 -14.31 -6.25
CA GLU A 22 15.43 -13.25 -5.55
C GLU A 22 15.16 -11.85 -6.14
N ARG A 23 15.00 -10.85 -5.25
CA ARG A 23 14.64 -9.47 -5.62
C ARG A 23 15.79 -8.48 -5.50
N ARG A 24 16.66 -8.66 -4.50
CA ARG A 24 17.54 -7.60 -4.00
C ARG A 24 18.95 -7.65 -4.58
N ASP A 25 19.52 -8.84 -4.80
CA ASP A 25 20.90 -8.99 -5.31
C ASP A 25 20.95 -9.52 -6.74
N ARG A 26 20.46 -8.70 -7.68
CA ARG A 26 20.47 -9.02 -9.12
C ARG A 26 21.86 -8.91 -9.76
N THR A 27 22.83 -8.34 -9.05
CA THR A 27 24.16 -8.04 -9.59
C THR A 27 25.16 -9.18 -9.42
N ARG A 28 25.04 -9.96 -8.34
CA ARG A 28 25.98 -11.06 -8.06
C ARG A 28 25.54 -12.40 -8.63
N ALA A 29 24.24 -12.68 -8.64
CA ALA A 29 23.69 -13.94 -9.16
C ALA A 29 22.36 -13.71 -9.90
N PRO A 30 22.40 -13.17 -11.14
CA PRO A 30 21.19 -12.84 -11.91
C PRO A 30 20.22 -14.01 -12.08
N ILE A 31 20.73 -15.24 -12.16
CA ILE A 31 19.96 -16.47 -12.33
C ILE A 31 18.95 -16.72 -11.19
N LEU A 32 19.22 -16.25 -9.97
CA LEU A 32 18.30 -16.42 -8.83
C LEU A 32 17.04 -15.56 -8.96
N ALA A 33 17.03 -14.55 -9.83
CA ALA A 33 15.84 -13.78 -10.17
C ALA A 33 14.99 -14.45 -11.27
N HIS A 34 15.48 -15.55 -11.85
CA HIS A 34 14.84 -16.23 -12.98
C HIS A 34 14.06 -17.46 -12.53
N THR A 35 13.02 -17.78 -13.29
CA THR A 35 12.35 -19.09 -13.22
C THR A 35 12.90 -20.01 -14.28
N LEU A 36 13.07 -21.29 -13.95
CA LEU A 36 13.38 -22.34 -14.90
C LEU A 36 12.07 -22.88 -15.47
N ILE A 37 11.92 -22.78 -16.78
CA ILE A 37 10.79 -23.33 -17.52
C ILE A 37 11.25 -24.65 -18.14
N ARG A 38 10.52 -25.74 -17.86
CA ARG A 38 10.76 -27.06 -18.46
C ARG A 38 9.53 -27.52 -19.22
N ALA A 39 9.67 -27.77 -20.51
CA ALA A 39 8.60 -28.33 -21.34
C ALA A 39 9.01 -29.71 -21.87
N GLN A 40 8.19 -30.73 -21.61
CA GLN A 40 8.37 -32.12 -22.05
C GLN A 40 7.14 -32.56 -22.84
N ARG A 41 7.33 -33.30 -23.93
CA ARG A 41 6.26 -33.78 -24.78
C ARG A 41 5.77 -35.12 -24.22
N GLY A 42 4.47 -35.31 -24.20
CA GLY A 42 3.89 -36.59 -23.80
C GLY A 42 4.06 -37.63 -24.90
N ALA A 43 3.89 -38.90 -24.51
CA ALA A 43 4.02 -40.04 -25.41
C ALA A 43 3.05 -39.98 -26.62
N ASP A 44 1.94 -39.27 -26.47
CA ASP A 44 0.88 -39.14 -27.50
C ASP A 44 1.15 -38.02 -28.51
N GLY A 45 2.24 -37.24 -28.34
CA GLY A 45 2.69 -36.23 -29.29
C GLY A 45 1.92 -34.90 -29.32
N GLU A 46 0.73 -34.82 -28.70
CA GLU A 46 -0.11 -33.60 -28.64
C GLU A 46 -0.13 -32.93 -27.26
N ASN A 47 -0.21 -33.71 -26.18
CA ASN A 47 -0.19 -33.20 -24.80
C ASN A 47 1.20 -33.41 -24.18
N GLY A 48 1.72 -32.39 -23.50
CA GLY A 48 2.98 -32.44 -22.77
C GLY A 48 2.87 -31.87 -21.36
N THR A 49 3.96 -31.92 -20.61
CA THR A 49 4.06 -31.37 -19.25
C THR A 49 4.95 -30.13 -19.21
N ILE A 50 4.51 -29.11 -18.50
CA ILE A 50 5.21 -27.83 -18.33
C ILE A 50 5.40 -27.57 -16.83
N ALA A 51 6.60 -27.21 -16.41
CA ALA A 51 6.92 -26.87 -15.02
C ALA A 51 7.67 -25.52 -14.94
N PHE A 52 7.48 -24.83 -13.82
CA PHE A 52 8.10 -23.54 -13.50
C PHE A 52 8.74 -23.65 -12.12
N ASP A 53 10.07 -23.73 -12.10
CA ASP A 53 10.82 -23.81 -10.85
C ASP A 53 11.41 -22.45 -10.51
N ALA A 54 11.58 -22.18 -9.22
CA ALA A 54 12.23 -20.98 -8.72
C ALA A 54 13.21 -21.36 -7.63
N CYS A 55 14.36 -20.70 -7.59
CA CYS A 55 15.28 -20.84 -6.49
C CYS A 55 15.83 -19.48 -6.08
N ASP A 56 16.22 -19.41 -4.82
CA ASP A 56 17.14 -18.43 -4.29
C ASP A 56 18.27 -19.16 -3.56
N ASP A 57 19.06 -18.42 -2.77
CA ASP A 57 20.17 -18.97 -2.02
C ASP A 57 19.78 -19.97 -0.92
N GLU A 58 18.57 -19.85 -0.38
CA GLU A 58 18.02 -20.61 0.74
C GLU A 58 16.91 -21.59 0.34
N VAL A 59 16.10 -21.32 -0.68
CA VAL A 59 14.89 -22.06 -1.01
C VAL A 59 14.87 -22.45 -2.50
N LEU A 60 14.47 -23.68 -2.77
CA LEU A 60 14.09 -24.20 -4.08
C LEU A 60 12.60 -24.57 -4.04
N TYR A 61 11.85 -24.07 -5.00
CA TYR A 61 10.46 -24.40 -5.25
C TYR A 61 10.32 -25.09 -6.61
N GLU A 62 9.65 -26.23 -6.61
CA GLU A 62 9.36 -27.00 -7.81
C GLU A 62 7.83 -27.06 -7.99
N SER A 63 7.34 -26.52 -9.10
CA SER A 63 5.90 -26.48 -9.34
C SER A 63 5.33 -27.85 -9.67
N GLU A 64 4.01 -27.94 -9.58
CA GLU A 64 3.30 -29.02 -10.24
C GLU A 64 3.58 -29.02 -11.76
N ARG A 65 3.45 -30.20 -12.38
CA ARG A 65 3.56 -30.36 -13.83
C ARG A 65 2.22 -30.07 -14.47
N LEU A 66 2.09 -28.90 -15.09
CA LEU A 66 0.91 -28.52 -15.85
C LEU A 66 0.81 -29.34 -17.13
N THR A 67 -0.41 -29.69 -17.52
CA THR A 67 -0.67 -30.30 -18.84
C THR A 67 -0.96 -29.19 -19.84
N GLY A 68 -0.31 -29.21 -21.00
CA GLY A 68 -0.52 -28.24 -22.07
C GLY A 68 -0.05 -28.74 -23.43
N THR A 69 -0.23 -27.93 -24.45
CA THR A 69 0.24 -28.25 -25.81
C THR A 69 1.73 -27.93 -25.90
N VAL A 70 2.57 -28.96 -26.03
CA VAL A 70 4.03 -28.83 -26.19
C VAL A 70 4.41 -29.28 -27.60
N GLU A 71 4.79 -28.32 -28.43
CA GLU A 71 5.22 -28.57 -29.81
C GLU A 71 6.70 -28.98 -29.85
N GLU A 72 7.53 -28.32 -29.03
CA GLU A 72 8.95 -28.62 -28.91
C GLU A 72 9.37 -28.65 -27.44
N GLU A 73 10.07 -29.71 -27.07
CA GLU A 73 10.67 -29.85 -25.74
C GLU A 73 11.83 -28.87 -25.53
N GLY A 74 12.18 -28.67 -24.27
CA GLY A 74 13.40 -27.97 -23.87
C GLY A 74 13.27 -27.23 -22.56
N GLU A 75 14.32 -26.49 -22.24
CA GLU A 75 14.43 -25.69 -21.03
C GLU A 75 14.79 -24.25 -21.40
N ALA A 76 14.26 -23.30 -20.65
CA ALA A 76 14.62 -21.89 -20.77
C ALA A 76 14.54 -21.21 -19.40
N THR A 77 15.12 -20.02 -19.28
CA THR A 77 14.96 -19.21 -18.07
C THR A 77 14.46 -17.82 -18.44
N VAL A 78 13.66 -17.21 -17.58
CA VAL A 78 13.22 -15.82 -17.72
C VAL A 78 13.09 -15.17 -16.35
N GLU A 79 13.23 -13.85 -16.26
CA GLU A 79 13.00 -13.15 -15.00
C GLU A 79 11.58 -13.44 -14.48
N ALA A 80 11.49 -14.07 -13.31
CA ALA A 80 10.24 -14.56 -12.74
C ALA A 80 9.19 -13.45 -12.56
N HIS A 81 9.66 -12.28 -12.11
CA HIS A 81 8.83 -11.10 -11.85
C HIS A 81 8.25 -10.52 -13.14
N LEU A 82 9.10 -10.40 -14.16
CA LEU A 82 8.70 -9.87 -15.45
C LEU A 82 7.70 -10.80 -16.15
N LEU A 83 7.96 -12.11 -16.14
CA LEU A 83 7.04 -13.09 -16.70
C LEU A 83 5.68 -13.06 -15.98
N HIS A 84 5.68 -13.10 -14.64
CA HIS A 84 4.45 -13.01 -13.85
C HIS A 84 3.67 -11.74 -14.15
N ASP A 85 4.32 -10.57 -14.10
CA ASP A 85 3.65 -9.28 -14.30
C ASP A 85 3.11 -9.12 -15.71
N LEU A 86 3.81 -9.65 -16.72
CA LEU A 86 3.36 -9.67 -18.10
C LEU A 86 2.13 -10.59 -18.27
N VAL A 87 2.21 -11.83 -17.79
CA VAL A 87 1.11 -12.81 -17.84
C VAL A 87 -0.13 -12.29 -17.11
N ASN A 88 0.06 -11.62 -15.97
CA ASN A 88 -1.04 -11.04 -15.19
C ASN A 88 -1.73 -9.85 -15.90
N ARG A 89 -1.06 -9.18 -16.84
CA ARG A 89 -1.61 -8.05 -17.62
C ARG A 89 -2.28 -8.48 -18.93
N PHE A 90 -2.17 -9.75 -19.32
CA PHE A 90 -2.98 -10.29 -20.41
C PHE A 90 -4.44 -10.53 -19.97
N PRO A 91 -5.41 -10.42 -20.88
CA PRO A 91 -6.78 -10.79 -20.58
C PRO A 91 -6.90 -12.25 -20.09
N ARG A 92 -7.88 -12.52 -19.22
CA ARG A 92 -8.12 -13.88 -18.71
C ARG A 92 -8.47 -14.83 -19.85
N ASN A 93 -7.97 -16.06 -19.76
CA ASN A 93 -8.16 -17.13 -20.76
C ASN A 93 -7.58 -16.81 -22.15
N THR A 94 -6.71 -15.81 -22.29
CA THR A 94 -5.93 -15.65 -23.51
C THR A 94 -4.93 -16.79 -23.62
N ALA A 95 -4.88 -17.45 -24.79
CA ALA A 95 -3.84 -18.42 -25.08
C ALA A 95 -2.49 -17.68 -25.25
N ILE A 96 -1.50 -18.09 -24.46
CA ILE A 96 -0.15 -17.52 -24.46
C ILE A 96 0.78 -18.58 -25.03
N GLN A 97 1.41 -18.26 -26.16
CA GLN A 97 2.46 -19.07 -26.75
C GLN A 97 3.81 -18.62 -26.20
N VAL A 98 4.62 -19.57 -25.76
CA VAL A 98 5.98 -19.35 -25.29
C VAL A 98 6.94 -20.18 -26.13
N ARG A 99 7.94 -19.55 -26.74
CA ARG A 99 8.94 -20.21 -27.59
C ARG A 99 10.33 -19.65 -27.36
N MET A 100 11.36 -20.47 -27.54
CA MET A 100 12.74 -20.01 -27.52
C MET A 100 13.21 -19.64 -28.93
N THR A 101 14.03 -18.60 -29.07
CA THR A 101 14.71 -18.31 -30.35
C THR A 101 15.65 -19.45 -30.74
N PRO A 102 15.74 -19.82 -32.03
CA PRO A 102 16.71 -20.81 -32.50
C PRO A 102 18.14 -20.32 -32.26
N ASP A 103 19.07 -21.25 -32.08
CA ASP A 103 20.50 -20.94 -31.98
C ASP A 103 20.99 -20.29 -33.28
N ALA A 104 21.83 -19.25 -33.16
CA ALA A 104 22.28 -18.44 -34.30
C ALA A 104 22.95 -19.26 -35.43
N GLU A 105 23.46 -20.45 -35.14
CA GLU A 105 24.05 -21.36 -36.13
C GLU A 105 23.01 -22.07 -37.04
N ALA A 106 21.71 -22.04 -36.69
CA ALA A 106 20.63 -22.65 -37.48
C ALA A 106 19.91 -21.66 -38.42
N ALA A 107 20.21 -20.35 -38.34
CA ALA A 107 19.54 -19.29 -39.10
C ALA A 107 20.11 -19.08 -40.52
N GLY A 108 20.44 -20.17 -41.23
CA GLY A 108 20.95 -20.16 -42.61
C GLY A 108 19.89 -19.95 -43.70
N SER A 109 18.65 -19.66 -43.34
CA SER A 109 17.55 -19.39 -44.27
C SER A 109 16.72 -18.22 -43.76
N GLU A 110 16.42 -17.26 -44.64
CA GLU A 110 15.48 -16.17 -44.37
C GLU A 110 14.23 -16.73 -43.68
N PRO A 111 13.79 -16.16 -42.55
CA PRO A 111 12.56 -16.60 -41.90
C PRO A 111 11.39 -16.37 -42.85
N ASP A 112 10.57 -17.40 -43.02
CA ASP A 112 9.28 -17.32 -43.70
C ASP A 112 8.48 -16.16 -43.08
N GLY A 113 7.86 -15.32 -43.91
CA GLY A 113 7.44 -13.93 -43.64
C GLY A 113 6.36 -13.70 -42.56
N THR A 114 6.38 -14.44 -41.47
CA THR A 114 5.45 -14.39 -40.33
C THR A 114 6.11 -13.95 -39.02
N VAL A 115 7.43 -13.73 -38.98
CA VAL A 115 8.08 -13.12 -37.81
C VAL A 115 7.97 -11.60 -37.98
N THR A 116 6.99 -10.97 -37.33
CA THR A 116 7.00 -9.53 -37.13
C THR A 116 8.30 -9.19 -36.42
N GLU A 117 9.27 -8.61 -37.13
CA GLU A 117 10.57 -8.27 -36.56
C GLU A 117 10.36 -7.30 -35.39
N LEU A 118 10.64 -7.77 -34.18
CA LEU A 118 10.79 -6.89 -33.02
C LEU A 118 11.88 -5.85 -33.37
N PRO A 119 11.72 -4.58 -33.01
CA PRO A 119 12.65 -3.53 -33.42
C PRO A 119 14.11 -3.89 -33.11
N ASP A 120 15.04 -3.45 -33.97
CA ASP A 120 16.50 -3.49 -33.80
C ASP A 120 17.04 -2.85 -32.50
N ALA A 121 16.14 -2.38 -31.62
CA ALA A 121 16.40 -1.68 -30.36
C ALA A 121 17.17 -2.51 -29.30
N LEU A 122 17.45 -3.79 -29.55
CA LEU A 122 18.16 -4.67 -28.61
C LEU A 122 19.64 -4.91 -28.96
N GLY A 123 20.31 -3.93 -29.58
CA GLY A 123 21.68 -4.05 -30.11
C GLY A 123 22.64 -4.92 -29.27
N GLY A 124 23.30 -5.88 -29.92
CA GLY A 124 24.20 -6.86 -29.31
C GLY A 124 24.20 -8.18 -30.08
N GLU A 125 25.20 -9.04 -29.84
CA GLU A 125 25.22 -10.44 -30.32
C GLU A 125 23.93 -11.17 -29.88
N PRO A 126 23.48 -12.22 -30.59
CA PRO A 126 22.23 -12.89 -30.27
C PRO A 126 22.33 -13.66 -28.94
N GLU A 127 21.92 -13.02 -27.84
CA GLU A 127 21.54 -13.71 -26.61
C GLU A 127 20.28 -14.54 -26.85
N LYS A 128 20.21 -15.76 -26.28
CA LYS A 128 18.99 -16.58 -26.37
C LYS A 128 17.83 -15.83 -25.72
N ARG A 129 16.68 -15.81 -26.38
CA ARG A 129 15.48 -15.13 -25.89
C ARG A 129 14.29 -16.08 -25.80
N VAL A 130 13.44 -15.81 -24.83
CA VAL A 130 12.09 -16.39 -24.76
C VAL A 130 11.12 -15.39 -25.36
N ILE A 131 10.45 -15.81 -26.41
CA ILE A 131 9.39 -15.06 -27.08
C ILE A 131 8.04 -15.48 -26.47
N ILE A 132 7.26 -14.48 -26.07
CA ILE A 132 5.93 -14.63 -25.49
C ILE A 132 4.95 -13.90 -26.40
N GLU A 133 4.00 -14.63 -26.96
CA GLU A 133 3.04 -14.15 -27.95
C GLU A 133 1.61 -14.39 -27.45
N ALA A 134 0.77 -13.35 -27.48
CA ALA A 134 -0.63 -13.41 -27.08
C ALA A 134 -1.45 -12.33 -27.80
N GLY A 135 -2.29 -12.74 -28.76
CA GLY A 135 -3.03 -11.79 -29.59
C GLY A 135 -2.11 -10.87 -30.40
N GLY A 136 -2.30 -9.56 -30.31
CA GLY A 136 -1.46 -8.55 -30.97
C GLY A 136 -0.17 -8.20 -30.21
N SER A 137 0.15 -8.93 -29.15
CA SER A 137 1.27 -8.63 -28.26
C SER A 137 2.42 -9.64 -28.44
N THR A 138 3.64 -9.14 -28.61
CA THR A 138 4.86 -9.94 -28.74
C THR A 138 5.94 -9.38 -27.83
N PHE A 139 6.49 -10.22 -26.94
CA PHE A 139 7.57 -9.86 -26.02
C PHE A 139 8.75 -10.80 -26.18
N ALA A 140 9.96 -10.27 -26.22
CA ALA A 140 11.20 -11.03 -26.21
C ALA A 140 11.99 -10.74 -24.93
N LEU A 141 12.05 -11.73 -24.05
CA LEU A 141 12.72 -11.63 -22.77
C LEU A 141 14.10 -12.33 -22.84
N PRO A 142 15.16 -11.76 -22.25
CA PRO A 142 16.46 -12.41 -22.15
C PRO A 142 16.35 -13.75 -21.41
N SER A 143 17.06 -14.76 -21.90
CA SER A 143 17.21 -16.06 -21.23
C SER A 143 18.67 -16.28 -20.82
N LEU A 144 18.87 -16.62 -19.55
CA LEU A 144 20.13 -17.16 -19.07
C LEU A 144 20.20 -18.66 -19.36
N ALA A 145 21.40 -19.25 -19.22
CA ALA A 145 21.60 -20.67 -19.46
C ALA A 145 20.85 -21.51 -18.40
N PRO A 146 19.95 -22.44 -18.78
CA PRO A 146 19.25 -23.30 -17.83
C PRO A 146 20.19 -24.11 -16.91
N GLY A 147 21.38 -24.44 -17.40
CA GLY A 147 22.41 -25.16 -16.62
C GLY A 147 22.96 -24.38 -15.42
N ASP A 148 22.81 -23.05 -15.39
CA ASP A 148 23.23 -22.20 -14.26
C ASP A 148 22.20 -22.19 -13.13
N PHE A 149 21.00 -22.74 -13.36
CA PHE A 149 19.94 -22.79 -12.36
C PHE A 149 20.33 -23.70 -11.19
N GLN A 150 20.17 -23.20 -9.96
CA GLN A 150 20.67 -23.89 -8.78
C GLN A 150 19.89 -25.18 -8.53
N LYS A 151 20.63 -26.26 -8.28
CA LYS A 151 20.07 -27.54 -7.87
C LYS A 151 20.35 -27.77 -6.39
N PHE A 152 19.34 -28.25 -5.67
CA PHE A 152 19.49 -28.66 -4.28
C PHE A 152 19.70 -30.18 -4.25
N ALA A 153 20.40 -30.67 -3.22
CA ALA A 153 20.53 -32.11 -3.04
C ALA A 153 19.18 -32.72 -2.68
N GLU A 154 18.96 -33.97 -3.09
CA GLU A 154 17.78 -34.71 -2.68
C GLU A 154 17.77 -34.90 -1.15
N PRO A 155 16.58 -34.91 -0.52
CA PRO A 155 16.46 -35.16 0.91
C PRO A 155 16.97 -36.56 1.28
N PRO A 156 17.20 -36.82 2.57
CA PRO A 156 17.53 -38.18 3.04
C PRO A 156 16.47 -39.21 2.65
N GLU A 157 16.87 -40.46 2.41
CA GLU A 157 15.96 -41.59 2.12
C GLU A 157 15.11 -42.03 3.32
N ASP A 158 15.29 -41.41 4.49
CA ASP A 158 14.50 -41.70 5.68
C ASP A 158 13.00 -41.44 5.46
N ALA A 159 12.16 -42.17 6.20
CA ALA A 159 10.72 -42.00 6.14
C ALA A 159 10.32 -40.55 6.51
N PRO A 160 9.44 -39.88 5.74
CA PRO A 160 9.00 -38.54 6.06
C PRO A 160 8.19 -38.51 7.35
N LEU A 161 8.20 -37.35 8.00
CA LEU A 161 7.18 -37.00 8.96
C LEU A 161 5.90 -36.62 8.21
N GLN A 162 4.79 -37.29 8.51
CA GLN A 162 3.47 -36.96 7.94
C GLN A 162 2.59 -36.30 8.98
N LEU A 163 1.89 -35.23 8.58
CA LEU A 163 0.94 -34.50 9.41
C LEU A 163 -0.04 -33.70 8.53
N PRO A 164 -1.24 -33.36 9.05
CA PRO A 164 -2.17 -32.51 8.32
C PRO A 164 -1.57 -31.14 8.00
N ALA A 165 -1.80 -30.65 6.78
CA ALA A 165 -1.34 -29.34 6.32
C ALA A 165 -1.78 -28.21 7.28
N ALA A 166 -3.02 -28.29 7.76
CA ALA A 166 -3.61 -27.33 8.68
C ALA A 166 -2.86 -27.29 10.04
N GLU A 167 -2.35 -28.42 10.51
CA GLU A 167 -1.62 -28.51 11.78
C GLU A 167 -0.20 -27.99 11.66
N LEU A 168 0.51 -28.30 10.56
CA LEU A 168 1.81 -27.68 10.28
C LEU A 168 1.67 -26.15 10.17
N ARG A 169 0.62 -25.68 9.48
CA ARG A 169 0.33 -24.26 9.33
C ARG A 169 0.02 -23.61 10.68
N ARG A 170 -0.77 -24.25 11.55
CA ARG A 170 -1.05 -23.77 12.91
C ARG A 170 0.24 -23.64 13.73
N LEU A 171 1.13 -24.63 13.71
CA LEU A 171 2.42 -24.57 14.42
C LEU A 171 3.26 -23.37 13.96
N ILE A 172 3.32 -23.16 12.64
CA ILE A 172 4.04 -22.04 12.03
C ILE A 172 3.42 -20.70 12.42
N ASP A 173 2.11 -20.54 12.25
CA ASP A 173 1.40 -19.29 12.56
C ASP A 173 1.49 -18.93 14.05
N SER A 174 1.39 -19.92 14.94
CA SER A 174 1.57 -19.73 16.38
C SER A 174 2.99 -19.27 16.74
N CYS A 175 4.02 -19.77 16.05
CA CYS A 175 5.41 -19.47 16.40
C CYS A 175 5.96 -18.23 15.71
N ARG A 176 5.60 -17.99 14.44
CA ARG A 176 6.21 -16.95 13.60
C ARG A 176 6.13 -15.54 14.19
N VAL A 177 5.09 -15.28 15.00
CA VAL A 177 4.87 -13.99 15.68
C VAL A 177 5.99 -13.62 16.65
N SER A 178 6.85 -14.57 17.05
CA SER A 178 7.96 -14.37 17.96
C SER A 178 9.34 -14.49 17.29
N MET A 179 9.40 -14.58 15.95
CA MET A 179 10.69 -14.63 15.23
C MET A 179 11.42 -13.29 15.30
N SER A 180 12.76 -13.35 15.29
CA SER A 180 13.60 -12.15 15.18
C SER A 180 13.58 -11.60 13.77
N ASP A 181 13.35 -10.29 13.63
CA ASP A 181 13.54 -9.56 12.35
C ASP A 181 14.99 -9.11 12.12
N ASP A 182 15.89 -9.35 13.08
CA ASP A 182 17.32 -9.05 12.97
C ASP A 182 18.05 -10.16 12.20
N ASP A 183 18.42 -9.87 10.94
CA ASP A 183 19.15 -10.78 10.05
C ASP A 183 20.57 -11.12 10.57
N ALA A 184 21.12 -10.35 11.52
CA ALA A 184 22.38 -10.71 12.17
C ALA A 184 22.22 -11.87 13.17
N ARG A 185 20.99 -12.12 13.65
CA ARG A 185 20.66 -13.21 14.59
C ARG A 185 20.08 -14.40 13.87
N LEU A 186 20.85 -14.99 12.95
CA LEU A 186 20.40 -16.09 12.09
C LEU A 186 19.76 -17.27 12.85
N HIS A 187 20.23 -17.60 14.06
CA HIS A 187 19.67 -18.68 14.88
C HIS A 187 18.31 -18.34 15.53
N LEU A 188 17.88 -17.09 15.51
CA LEU A 188 16.57 -16.61 16.00
C LEU A 188 15.65 -16.10 14.87
N ASN A 189 16.19 -15.93 13.67
CA ASN A 189 15.48 -15.53 12.45
C ASN A 189 14.79 -16.76 11.81
N GLY A 190 14.09 -17.56 12.62
CA GLY A 190 13.52 -18.82 12.18
C GLY A 190 12.61 -19.48 13.21
N ILE A 191 11.99 -20.58 12.80
CA ILE A 191 11.22 -21.46 13.68
C ILE A 191 12.04 -22.71 13.94
N PHE A 192 12.34 -22.97 15.21
CA PHE A 192 12.97 -24.20 15.65
C PHE A 192 11.92 -25.31 15.77
N MET A 193 12.16 -26.44 15.11
CA MET A 193 11.30 -27.60 15.13
C MET A 193 12.07 -28.84 15.57
N HIS A 194 11.48 -29.65 16.44
CA HIS A 194 12.05 -30.93 16.82
C HIS A 194 10.96 -31.90 17.27
N THR A 195 11.26 -33.20 17.22
CA THR A 195 10.39 -34.21 17.82
C THR A 195 10.76 -34.44 19.28
N ALA A 196 9.77 -34.79 20.12
CA ALA A 196 9.98 -35.14 21.52
C ALA A 196 8.97 -36.20 21.96
N ASP A 197 9.42 -37.13 22.80
CA ASP A 197 8.56 -38.12 23.44
C ASP A 197 8.17 -37.65 24.84
N GLU A 198 6.89 -37.42 25.06
CA GLU A 198 6.32 -36.95 26.34
C GLU A 198 5.07 -37.76 26.67
N ASP A 199 4.98 -38.30 27.89
CA ASP A 199 3.86 -39.11 28.38
C ASP A 199 3.45 -40.27 27.43
N GLY A 200 4.42 -40.87 26.74
CA GLY A 200 4.20 -41.97 25.79
C GLY A 200 3.64 -41.54 24.44
N LYS A 201 3.60 -40.24 24.14
CA LYS A 201 3.24 -39.68 22.83
C LYS A 201 4.44 -38.99 22.20
N THR A 202 4.59 -39.15 20.89
CA THR A 202 5.57 -38.39 20.11
C THR A 202 4.93 -37.08 19.64
N LEU A 203 5.58 -35.96 19.93
CA LEU A 203 5.12 -34.61 19.62
C LEU A 203 6.06 -33.97 18.60
N LEU A 204 5.51 -33.26 17.62
CA LEU A 204 6.23 -32.23 16.88
C LEU A 204 6.10 -30.91 17.64
N ARG A 205 7.23 -30.34 18.08
CA ARG A 205 7.28 -29.05 18.76
C ARG A 205 7.88 -28.00 17.83
N ALA A 206 7.29 -26.82 17.83
CA ALA A 206 7.80 -25.63 17.18
C ALA A 206 8.04 -24.54 18.24
N ALA A 207 9.11 -23.77 18.10
CA ALA A 207 9.42 -22.64 18.96
C ALA A 207 10.10 -21.50 18.19
N ALA A 208 9.84 -20.26 18.57
CA ALA A 208 10.51 -19.08 18.02
C ALA A 208 10.62 -17.97 19.08
N THR A 209 11.74 -17.25 19.07
CA THR A 209 12.00 -16.13 19.99
C THR A 209 12.84 -15.05 19.34
N ASP A 210 12.60 -13.79 19.71
CA ASP A 210 13.41 -12.63 19.35
C ASP A 210 14.27 -12.12 20.54
N GLY A 211 14.21 -12.84 21.67
CA GLY A 211 14.83 -12.46 22.94
C GLY A 211 13.95 -11.63 23.88
N HIS A 212 12.84 -11.07 23.39
CA HIS A 212 11.86 -10.30 24.18
C HIS A 212 10.51 -11.03 24.31
N ARG A 213 10.23 -11.96 23.42
CA ARG A 213 9.08 -12.86 23.49
C ARG A 213 9.47 -14.25 22.98
N LEU A 214 8.70 -15.24 23.39
CA LEU A 214 8.83 -16.62 22.93
C LEU A 214 7.42 -17.11 22.57
N ALA A 215 7.32 -17.90 21.50
CA ALA A 215 6.16 -18.73 21.24
C ALA A 215 6.61 -20.19 21.16
N CYS A 216 5.81 -21.09 21.71
CA CYS A 216 5.98 -22.53 21.57
C CYS A 216 4.62 -23.17 21.27
N SER A 217 4.59 -24.08 20.31
CA SER A 217 3.40 -24.86 19.97
C SER A 217 3.75 -26.32 19.78
N ALA A 218 2.80 -27.21 20.04
CA ALA A 218 2.98 -28.65 19.84
C ALA A 218 1.80 -29.30 19.10
N HIS A 219 2.11 -30.39 18.40
CA HIS A 219 1.13 -31.27 17.77
C HIS A 219 1.52 -32.74 18.05
N VAL A 220 0.53 -33.58 18.37
CA VAL A 220 0.72 -35.01 18.61
C VAL A 220 0.81 -35.73 17.28
N LEU A 221 1.90 -36.46 17.04
CA LEU A 221 2.12 -37.22 15.82
C LEU A 221 1.46 -38.59 15.90
N GLU A 222 1.00 -39.09 14.75
CA GLU A 222 0.54 -40.47 14.62
C GLU A 222 1.71 -41.46 14.72
N ALA A 223 1.43 -42.67 15.24
CA ALA A 223 2.47 -43.67 15.45
C ALA A 223 2.98 -44.25 14.11
N GLY A 224 4.31 -44.33 13.94
CA GLY A 224 4.96 -45.01 12.82
C GLY A 224 5.51 -44.12 11.70
N GLY A 225 5.55 -42.80 11.88
CA GLY A 225 6.18 -41.84 10.94
C GLY A 225 7.65 -41.51 11.22
N GLY A 226 8.24 -40.65 10.37
CA GLY A 226 9.58 -40.09 10.57
C GLY A 226 9.72 -39.19 11.80
N ALA A 227 10.94 -38.74 12.11
CA ALA A 227 11.22 -37.90 13.28
C ALA A 227 12.31 -36.85 13.00
N ILE A 228 12.23 -35.71 13.69
CA ILE A 228 13.26 -34.65 13.68
C ILE A 228 14.09 -34.78 14.96
N LYS A 229 15.24 -35.47 14.88
CA LYS A 229 16.00 -35.94 16.05
C LYS A 229 16.87 -34.87 16.71
N ASP A 230 17.59 -34.06 15.93
CA ASP A 230 18.55 -33.07 16.46
C ASP A 230 18.00 -31.64 16.52
N GLY A 231 16.74 -31.47 16.13
CA GLY A 231 16.09 -30.18 15.98
C GLY A 231 16.66 -29.37 14.81
N ILE A 232 15.79 -28.62 14.14
CA ILE A 232 16.14 -27.84 12.96
C ILE A 232 15.58 -26.44 13.09
N THR A 233 16.29 -25.46 12.56
CA THR A 233 15.78 -24.09 12.48
C THR A 233 15.44 -23.76 11.03
N LEU A 234 14.15 -23.58 10.77
CA LEU A 234 13.65 -23.16 9.47
C LEU A 234 13.77 -21.62 9.37
N PRO A 235 14.61 -21.07 8.49
CA PRO A 235 14.80 -19.62 8.36
C PRO A 235 13.52 -18.91 7.93
N LYS A 236 13.45 -17.61 8.21
CA LYS A 236 12.27 -16.76 7.93
C LYS A 236 11.76 -16.86 6.50
N LYS A 237 12.66 -16.80 5.50
CA LYS A 237 12.28 -16.91 4.09
C LYS A 237 11.58 -18.23 3.79
N ALA A 238 12.13 -19.34 4.29
CA ALA A 238 11.52 -20.65 4.16
C ALA A 238 10.18 -20.76 4.89
N VAL A 239 10.05 -20.19 6.10
CA VAL A 239 8.76 -20.11 6.83
C VAL A 239 7.69 -19.38 6.01
N GLU A 240 8.04 -18.27 5.36
CA GLU A 240 7.13 -17.51 4.51
C GLU A 240 6.67 -18.31 3.28
N GLN A 241 7.57 -19.06 2.63
CA GLN A 241 7.22 -19.93 1.51
C GLN A 241 6.34 -21.09 1.95
N VAL A 242 6.66 -21.75 3.08
CA VAL A 242 5.83 -22.84 3.63
C VAL A 242 4.41 -22.37 3.92
N ASP A 243 4.22 -21.22 4.60
CA ASP A 243 2.87 -20.68 4.85
C ASP A 243 2.12 -20.40 3.54
N GLY A 244 2.82 -19.90 2.51
CA GLY A 244 2.27 -19.69 1.18
C GLY A 244 1.72 -20.98 0.54
N LEU A 245 2.45 -22.10 0.67
CA LEU A 245 2.05 -23.41 0.15
C LEU A 245 0.91 -24.03 0.96
N LEU A 246 0.94 -23.90 2.28
CA LEU A 246 -0.05 -24.50 3.17
C LEU A 246 -1.40 -23.77 3.18
N ARG A 247 -1.47 -22.51 2.72
CA ARG A 247 -2.67 -21.66 2.83
C ARG A 247 -3.93 -22.28 2.21
N ASN A 248 -3.78 -23.00 1.09
CA ASN A 248 -4.88 -23.66 0.38
C ASN A 248 -4.64 -25.17 0.24
N ALA A 249 -3.74 -25.73 1.06
CA ALA A 249 -3.42 -27.14 1.02
C ALA A 249 -4.44 -27.93 1.85
N ASP A 250 -5.01 -28.96 1.26
CA ASP A 250 -5.86 -29.93 1.94
C ASP A 250 -5.12 -31.26 2.12
N GLY A 251 -5.45 -31.98 3.19
CA GLY A 251 -4.87 -33.29 3.49
C GLY A 251 -3.53 -33.24 4.21
N ASP A 252 -2.77 -34.32 4.07
CA ASP A 252 -1.48 -34.50 4.74
C ASP A 252 -0.32 -33.98 3.90
N VAL A 253 0.71 -33.47 4.58
CA VAL A 253 1.97 -33.07 3.98
C VAL A 253 3.08 -33.99 4.45
N ALA A 254 4.10 -34.14 3.63
CA ALA A 254 5.27 -34.95 3.95
C ALA A 254 6.49 -34.05 4.16
N LEU A 255 7.15 -34.21 5.30
CA LEU A 255 8.28 -33.40 5.73
C LEU A 255 9.51 -34.29 5.91
N TRP A 256 10.55 -34.04 5.12
CA TRP A 256 11.86 -34.66 5.27
C TRP A 256 12.83 -33.65 5.87
N SER A 257 13.64 -34.13 6.82
CA SER A 257 14.66 -33.34 7.47
C SER A 257 15.99 -34.08 7.34
N GLY A 258 16.99 -33.42 6.75
CA GLY A 258 18.38 -33.83 6.82
C GLY A 258 19.22 -32.85 7.64
N ASP A 259 20.54 -33.00 7.59
CA ASP A 259 21.48 -32.17 8.37
C ASP A 259 21.42 -30.67 7.98
N ASN A 260 21.20 -30.39 6.69
CA ASN A 260 21.30 -29.03 6.14
C ASN A 260 20.09 -28.61 5.31
N LEU A 261 19.17 -29.54 5.02
CA LEU A 261 18.04 -29.32 4.13
C LEU A 261 16.75 -29.83 4.77
N LEU A 262 15.67 -29.09 4.55
CA LEU A 262 14.30 -29.52 4.77
C LEU A 262 13.63 -29.67 3.41
N ARG A 263 12.88 -30.75 3.18
CA ARG A 263 11.93 -30.82 2.06
C ARG A 263 10.51 -30.94 2.60
N LEU A 264 9.60 -30.19 2.00
CA LEU A 264 8.17 -30.25 2.23
C LEU A 264 7.47 -30.56 0.90
N ASP A 265 6.71 -31.65 0.88
CA ASP A 265 5.84 -31.97 -0.26
C ASP A 265 4.38 -31.73 0.11
N VAL A 266 3.70 -30.97 -0.75
CA VAL A 266 2.29 -30.61 -0.64
C VAL A 266 1.60 -31.03 -1.94
N GLY A 267 1.03 -32.23 -1.96
CA GLY A 267 0.47 -32.82 -3.18
C GLY A 267 1.54 -33.06 -4.25
N SER A 268 1.43 -32.38 -5.39
CA SER A 268 2.35 -32.46 -6.54
C SER A 268 3.47 -31.41 -6.51
N VAL A 269 3.49 -30.55 -5.49
CA VAL A 269 4.42 -29.44 -5.34
C VAL A 269 5.46 -29.78 -4.28
N SER A 270 6.73 -29.50 -4.54
CA SER A 270 7.82 -29.70 -3.57
C SER A 270 8.57 -28.40 -3.29
N MET A 271 8.95 -28.21 -2.04
CA MET A 271 9.78 -27.10 -1.60
C MET A 271 10.94 -27.63 -0.77
N THR A 272 12.16 -27.26 -1.14
CA THR A 272 13.38 -27.59 -0.41
C THR A 272 14.01 -26.32 0.15
N ALA A 273 14.32 -26.28 1.44
CA ALA A 273 14.91 -25.13 2.11
C ALA A 273 16.22 -25.51 2.82
N ARG A 274 17.20 -24.61 2.81
CA ARG A 274 18.39 -24.68 3.64
C ARG A 274 18.04 -24.35 5.07
N LEU A 275 18.58 -25.14 6.00
CA LEU A 275 18.41 -24.94 7.43
C LEU A 275 19.43 -23.95 7.98
N SER A 276 19.00 -23.12 8.95
CA SER A 276 19.90 -22.20 9.63
C SER A 276 20.90 -22.97 10.50
N GLN A 277 22.17 -22.56 10.44
CA GLN A 277 23.25 -23.17 11.21
C GLN A 277 23.38 -22.47 12.58
N GLY A 278 23.56 -23.26 13.65
CA GLY A 278 23.74 -22.77 15.01
C GLY A 278 22.69 -23.32 15.99
N GLY A 279 23.04 -23.38 17.27
CA GLY A 279 22.15 -23.90 18.31
C GLY A 279 21.03 -22.93 18.65
N PHE A 280 19.78 -23.41 18.62
CA PHE A 280 18.65 -22.67 19.16
C PHE A 280 18.72 -22.67 20.71
N PRO A 281 18.38 -21.55 21.40
CA PRO A 281 18.41 -21.51 22.85
C PRO A 281 17.46 -22.56 23.47
N ASP A 282 17.80 -23.03 24.67
CA ASP A 282 16.93 -23.93 25.43
C ASP A 282 15.69 -23.18 25.94
N TYR A 283 14.71 -23.07 25.05
CA TYR A 283 13.50 -22.28 25.24
C TYR A 283 12.62 -22.81 26.38
N ARG A 284 12.73 -24.09 26.74
CA ARG A 284 11.94 -24.68 27.83
C ARG A 284 12.31 -24.08 29.18
N ARG A 285 13.58 -23.70 29.35
CA ARG A 285 14.09 -23.11 30.61
C ARG A 285 13.62 -21.68 30.85
N VAL A 286 13.17 -20.99 29.80
CA VAL A 286 12.68 -19.60 29.92
C VAL A 286 11.17 -19.52 30.16
N ILE A 287 10.43 -20.63 29.98
CA ILE A 287 8.99 -20.69 30.28
C ILE A 287 8.79 -20.80 31.80
N PRO A 288 8.20 -19.79 32.45
CA PRO A 288 7.95 -19.84 33.89
C PRO A 288 7.01 -20.99 34.28
N GLN A 289 7.31 -21.68 35.39
CA GLN A 289 6.57 -22.87 35.85
C GLN A 289 5.60 -22.58 37.01
N SER A 290 5.79 -21.49 37.74
CA SER A 290 4.98 -21.13 38.91
C SER A 290 4.64 -19.65 38.85
N LEU A 291 3.37 -19.32 38.68
CA LEU A 291 2.86 -17.96 38.54
C LEU A 291 1.69 -17.77 39.50
N GLU A 292 1.77 -16.79 40.40
CA GLU A 292 0.76 -16.58 41.46
C GLU A 292 -0.51 -15.89 40.96
N ASN A 293 -0.39 -15.03 39.96
CA ASN A 293 -1.50 -14.19 39.50
C ASN A 293 -2.03 -14.69 38.16
N ARG A 294 -3.34 -14.76 38.04
CA ARG A 294 -4.04 -15.29 36.88
C ARG A 294 -5.15 -14.34 36.43
N LEU A 295 -5.02 -13.83 35.21
CA LEU A 295 -5.95 -12.95 34.54
C LEU A 295 -6.67 -13.72 33.43
N GLN A 296 -8.00 -13.80 33.49
CA GLN A 296 -8.82 -14.26 32.39
C GLN A 296 -9.55 -13.08 31.74
N VAL A 297 -9.40 -12.94 30.42
CA VAL A 297 -9.92 -11.79 29.65
C VAL A 297 -10.38 -12.22 28.27
N ASN A 298 -11.45 -11.57 27.78
CA ASN A 298 -11.91 -11.75 26.41
C ASN A 298 -10.88 -11.24 25.40
N ARG A 299 -10.47 -12.10 24.46
CA ARG A 299 -9.45 -11.84 23.45
C ARG A 299 -9.76 -10.56 22.66
N GLN A 300 -10.98 -10.44 22.16
CA GLN A 300 -11.37 -9.33 21.29
C GLN A 300 -11.37 -7.99 22.06
N SER A 301 -11.85 -8.01 23.30
CA SER A 301 -11.87 -6.82 24.16
C SER A 301 -10.45 -6.31 24.44
N LEU A 302 -9.51 -7.22 24.74
CA LEU A 302 -8.10 -6.88 24.96
C LEU A 302 -7.45 -6.32 23.68
N LEU A 303 -7.63 -7.00 22.54
CA LEU A 303 -7.08 -6.57 21.26
C LEU A 303 -7.58 -5.17 20.85
N GLN A 304 -8.88 -4.91 20.98
CA GLN A 304 -9.46 -3.62 20.63
C GLN A 304 -9.01 -2.50 21.57
N ALA A 305 -8.85 -2.78 22.87
CA ALA A 305 -8.36 -1.79 23.82
C ALA A 305 -6.89 -1.43 23.58
N ILE A 306 -6.03 -2.42 23.29
CA ILE A 306 -4.64 -2.18 22.90
C ILE A 306 -4.59 -1.37 21.60
N ASP A 307 -5.36 -1.75 20.58
CA ASP A 307 -5.39 -1.03 19.30
C ASP A 307 -5.77 0.44 19.46
N ARG A 308 -6.78 0.75 20.28
CA ARG A 308 -7.15 2.13 20.66
C ARG A 308 -5.99 2.90 21.27
N LEU A 309 -5.29 2.30 22.25
CA LEU A 309 -4.17 2.94 22.92
C LEU A 309 -2.97 3.17 22.01
N THR A 310 -2.79 2.40 20.94
CA THR A 310 -1.68 2.63 20.00
C THR A 310 -1.74 3.99 19.28
N ALA A 311 -2.87 4.71 19.34
CA ALA A 311 -2.96 6.10 18.84
C ALA A 311 -2.02 7.07 19.58
N VAL A 312 -1.73 6.82 20.86
CA VAL A 312 -0.95 7.72 21.74
C VAL A 312 0.38 7.11 22.19
N THR A 313 0.66 5.84 21.84
CA THR A 313 1.93 5.18 22.17
C THR A 313 3.10 5.77 21.40
N ASP A 314 4.26 5.82 22.03
CA ASP A 314 5.53 6.04 21.33
C ASP A 314 5.77 4.93 20.27
N PRO A 315 6.05 5.27 19.00
CA PRO A 315 6.20 4.28 17.92
C PRO A 315 7.34 3.28 18.11
N LYS A 316 8.36 3.61 18.93
CA LYS A 316 9.52 2.73 19.14
C LYS A 316 9.26 1.71 20.25
N SER A 317 8.74 2.17 21.39
CA SER A 317 8.54 1.34 22.58
C SER A 317 7.21 0.62 22.57
N ARG A 318 6.16 1.21 21.98
CA ARG A 318 4.78 0.69 21.97
C ARG A 318 4.29 0.30 23.37
N GLY A 319 4.81 0.97 24.41
CA GLY A 319 4.62 0.57 25.79
C GLY A 319 3.20 0.80 26.27
N ILE A 320 2.59 -0.25 26.83
CA ILE A 320 1.27 -0.23 27.47
C ILE A 320 1.43 -0.73 28.90
N THR A 321 0.90 0.02 29.85
CA THR A 321 0.85 -0.34 31.26
C THR A 321 -0.45 -1.08 31.55
N PHE A 322 -0.34 -2.25 32.16
CA PHE A 322 -1.44 -3.07 32.66
C PHE A 322 -1.51 -2.87 34.17
N GLN A 323 -2.62 -2.34 34.67
CA GLN A 323 -2.89 -2.20 36.09
C GLN A 323 -4.10 -3.05 36.46
N LEU A 324 -3.86 -4.04 37.33
CA LEU A 324 -4.85 -5.01 37.78
C LEU A 324 -5.24 -4.72 39.23
N ALA A 325 -6.53 -4.52 39.46
CA ALA A 325 -7.09 -4.30 40.78
C ALA A 325 -8.53 -4.85 40.83
N GLY A 326 -8.74 -5.94 41.58
CA GLY A 326 -10.03 -6.64 41.60
C GLY A 326 -10.39 -7.14 40.19
N ASP A 327 -11.67 -7.02 39.82
CA ASP A 327 -12.22 -7.48 38.53
C ASP A 327 -12.03 -6.46 37.38
N THR A 328 -11.05 -5.57 37.49
CA THR A 328 -10.81 -4.53 36.49
C THR A 328 -9.35 -4.50 36.06
N LEU A 329 -9.15 -4.57 34.73
CA LEU A 329 -7.89 -4.29 34.07
C LEU A 329 -7.95 -2.86 33.51
N THR A 330 -7.09 -1.99 34.02
CA THR A 330 -6.85 -0.67 33.45
C THR A 330 -5.62 -0.72 32.57
N LEU A 331 -5.79 -0.41 31.29
CA LEU A 331 -4.68 -0.23 30.36
C LEU A 331 -4.39 1.26 30.18
N SER A 332 -3.13 1.66 30.18
CA SER A 332 -2.73 3.05 29.90
C SER A 332 -1.48 3.16 29.04
N ALA A 333 -1.40 4.22 28.23
CA ALA A 333 -0.30 4.46 27.32
C ALA A 333 -0.08 5.95 27.04
N GLY A 334 1.09 6.26 26.49
CA GLY A 334 1.45 7.57 25.97
C GLY A 334 2.31 8.42 26.90
N SER A 335 2.36 9.72 26.61
CA SER A 335 3.15 10.70 27.36
C SER A 335 2.46 12.06 27.33
N PRO A 336 2.77 12.99 28.25
CA PRO A 336 2.24 14.35 28.16
C PRO A 336 2.48 15.03 26.81
N ALA A 337 3.62 14.76 26.15
CA ALA A 337 3.93 15.35 24.84
C ALA A 337 3.17 14.72 23.66
N SER A 338 2.86 13.42 23.73
CA SER A 338 2.20 12.67 22.64
C SER A 338 0.71 12.41 22.88
N GLY A 339 0.18 12.91 23.99
CA GLY A 339 -1.12 12.52 24.51
C GLY A 339 -1.08 11.24 25.35
N LEU A 340 -2.12 11.07 26.16
CA LEU A 340 -2.31 9.96 27.09
C LEU A 340 -3.64 9.28 26.83
N GLY A 341 -3.66 7.96 27.01
CA GLY A 341 -4.86 7.14 26.82
C GLY A 341 -5.06 6.17 27.98
N ARG A 342 -6.33 5.90 28.30
CA ARG A 342 -6.75 4.91 29.28
C ARG A 342 -7.93 4.12 28.74
N GLU A 343 -7.88 2.80 28.96
CA GLU A 343 -8.94 1.85 28.68
C GLU A 343 -9.27 1.05 29.94
N LEU A 344 -10.56 0.73 30.13
CA LEU A 344 -11.05 -0.10 31.23
C LEU A 344 -11.69 -1.37 30.67
N ILE A 345 -11.25 -2.52 31.15
CA ILE A 345 -11.76 -3.83 30.76
C ILE A 345 -12.22 -4.57 32.02
N ASN A 346 -13.44 -5.11 31.98
CA ASN A 346 -13.92 -6.03 33.01
C ASN A 346 -13.26 -7.40 32.79
N VAL A 347 -12.66 -7.95 33.84
CA VAL A 347 -11.86 -9.18 33.76
C VAL A 347 -12.12 -10.07 34.97
N LYS A 348 -11.73 -11.33 34.90
CA LYS A 348 -11.64 -12.19 36.09
C LYS A 348 -10.18 -12.27 36.50
N TYR A 349 -9.85 -11.76 37.67
CA TYR A 349 -8.47 -11.71 38.14
C TYR A 349 -8.32 -12.33 39.53
N GLU A 350 -7.45 -13.32 39.63
CA GLU A 350 -7.08 -13.99 40.86
C GLU A 350 -5.62 -13.65 41.16
N GLY A 351 -5.37 -12.81 42.16
CA GLY A 351 -4.02 -12.38 42.49
C GLY A 351 -3.96 -11.10 43.33
N LYS A 352 -2.74 -10.63 43.60
CA LYS A 352 -2.50 -9.35 44.28
C LYS A 352 -2.58 -8.21 43.26
N GLY A 353 -2.91 -7.00 43.71
CA GLY A 353 -2.88 -5.82 42.84
C GLY A 353 -1.49 -5.64 42.21
N LEU A 354 -1.44 -5.49 40.88
CA LEU A 354 -0.20 -5.50 40.12
C LEU A 354 -0.21 -4.43 39.03
N THR A 355 0.94 -3.79 38.82
CA THR A 355 1.19 -2.93 37.66
C THR A 355 2.40 -3.47 36.89
N ILE A 356 2.22 -3.76 35.61
CA ILE A 356 3.25 -4.34 34.73
C ILE A 356 3.16 -3.70 33.33
N GLY A 357 4.29 -3.47 32.67
CA GLY A 357 4.33 -2.92 31.31
C GLY A 357 4.64 -3.97 30.28
N PHE A 358 4.04 -3.86 29.10
CA PHE A 358 4.37 -4.68 27.93
C PHE A 358 4.48 -3.83 26.66
N ASN A 359 5.17 -4.36 25.66
CA ASN A 359 5.01 -3.87 24.30
C ASN A 359 3.63 -4.33 23.78
N GLY A 360 2.76 -3.37 23.43
CA GLY A 360 1.41 -3.65 22.95
C GLY A 360 1.37 -4.48 21.66
N ASP A 361 2.33 -4.29 20.77
CA ASP A 361 2.43 -5.03 19.50
C ASP A 361 2.78 -6.51 19.78
N TYR A 362 3.62 -6.79 20.77
CA TYR A 362 3.97 -8.16 21.17
C TYR A 362 2.76 -8.90 21.75
N VAL A 363 2.06 -8.27 22.71
CA VAL A 363 0.84 -8.85 23.29
C VAL A 363 -0.22 -9.07 22.20
N THR A 364 -0.41 -8.09 21.32
CA THR A 364 -1.35 -8.17 20.19
C THR A 364 -1.00 -9.32 19.25
N ALA A 365 0.27 -9.47 18.86
CA ALA A 365 0.71 -10.52 17.96
C ALA A 365 0.47 -11.92 18.55
N CYS A 366 0.78 -12.13 19.83
CA CYS A 366 0.49 -13.39 20.52
C CYS A 366 -1.02 -13.64 20.62
N CYS A 367 -1.81 -12.66 21.02
CA CYS A 367 -3.25 -12.83 21.19
C CYS A 367 -3.98 -13.13 19.86
N ARG A 368 -3.50 -12.62 18.72
CA ARG A 368 -4.13 -12.82 17.40
C ARG A 368 -4.05 -14.27 16.89
N VAL A 369 -3.02 -15.01 17.28
CA VAL A 369 -2.80 -16.39 16.81
C VAL A 369 -3.42 -17.45 17.73
N ILE A 370 -3.87 -17.05 18.93
CA ILE A 370 -4.59 -17.92 19.85
C ILE A 370 -6.06 -18.02 19.39
N PRO A 371 -6.60 -19.22 19.12
CA PRO A 371 -7.96 -19.40 18.59
C PRO A 371 -9.07 -19.16 19.62
N ASP A 372 -8.79 -19.33 20.91
CA ASP A 372 -9.74 -19.15 22.00
C ASP A 372 -10.32 -17.73 22.08
N SER A 373 -11.61 -17.62 22.39
CA SER A 373 -12.26 -16.34 22.65
C SER A 373 -11.87 -15.73 24.00
N GLU A 374 -11.48 -16.58 24.94
CA GLU A 374 -11.00 -16.21 26.27
C GLU A 374 -9.51 -16.56 26.40
N LEU A 375 -8.73 -15.61 26.89
CA LEU A 375 -7.30 -15.76 27.13
C LEU A 375 -7.03 -15.89 28.61
N VAL A 376 -5.96 -16.60 28.94
CA VAL A 376 -5.40 -16.68 30.29
C VAL A 376 -4.00 -16.09 30.25
N LEU A 377 -3.80 -15.03 31.02
CA LEU A 377 -2.52 -14.36 31.23
C LEU A 377 -2.06 -14.62 32.65
N GLU A 378 -0.86 -15.18 32.81
CA GLU A 378 -0.29 -15.52 34.11
C GLU A 378 1.04 -14.78 34.32
N PHE A 379 1.27 -14.29 35.52
CA PHE A 379 2.48 -13.54 35.89
C PHE A 379 2.69 -13.57 37.40
N ASP A 380 3.94 -13.43 37.83
CA ASP A 380 4.34 -13.45 39.24
C ASP A 380 4.66 -12.04 39.77
N SER A 381 5.55 -11.31 39.09
CA SER A 381 5.97 -9.97 39.49
C SER A 381 6.10 -9.03 38.28
N PRO A 382 6.16 -7.69 38.48
CA PRO A 382 6.33 -6.71 37.39
C PRO A 382 7.62 -6.87 36.57
N LYS A 383 8.57 -7.65 37.09
CA LYS A 383 9.90 -7.86 36.48
C LYS A 383 10.05 -9.23 35.82
N HIS A 384 9.10 -10.13 36.02
CA HIS A 384 9.14 -11.47 35.46
C HIS A 384 8.28 -11.57 34.21
N ALA A 385 8.62 -12.51 33.34
CA ALA A 385 7.88 -12.76 32.10
C ALA A 385 6.42 -13.15 32.39
N ALA A 386 5.52 -12.72 31.52
CA ALA A 386 4.14 -13.16 31.53
C ALA A 386 3.92 -14.29 30.53
N VAL A 387 3.04 -15.23 30.87
CA VAL A 387 2.62 -16.32 30.00
C VAL A 387 1.21 -16.05 29.49
N ILE A 388 0.98 -16.23 28.19
CA ILE A 388 -0.31 -16.03 27.52
C ILE A 388 -0.70 -17.34 26.82
N ARG A 389 -1.92 -17.83 27.09
CA ARG A 389 -2.48 -19.07 26.53
C ARG A 389 -3.98 -18.92 26.25
N GLY A 390 -4.52 -19.85 25.46
CA GLY A 390 -5.97 -20.01 25.35
C GLY A 390 -6.57 -20.55 26.65
N ALA A 391 -7.84 -20.23 26.94
CA ALA A 391 -8.50 -20.75 28.14
C ALA A 391 -8.79 -22.26 28.08
N THR A 392 -8.83 -22.85 26.87
CA THR A 392 -9.16 -24.26 26.63
C THR A 392 -8.03 -25.06 25.96
N SER A 393 -7.01 -24.39 25.44
CA SER A 393 -5.87 -25.01 24.78
C SER A 393 -4.55 -24.70 25.50
N ASP A 394 -3.86 -25.75 25.91
CA ASP A 394 -2.51 -25.69 26.48
C ASP A 394 -1.42 -26.02 25.42
N GLU A 395 -1.81 -26.26 24.17
CA GLU A 395 -0.87 -26.66 23.11
C GLU A 395 0.06 -25.55 22.66
N THR A 396 -0.39 -24.30 22.80
CA THR A 396 0.35 -23.09 22.42
C THR A 396 0.57 -22.21 23.64
N VAL A 397 1.84 -21.86 23.88
CA VAL A 397 2.26 -21.02 24.99
C VAL A 397 3.07 -19.86 24.44
N HIS A 398 2.65 -18.64 24.78
CA HIS A 398 3.41 -17.44 24.50
C HIS A 398 4.00 -16.86 25.78
N VAL A 399 5.21 -16.34 25.71
CA VAL A 399 5.89 -15.66 26.80
C VAL A 399 6.26 -14.26 26.33
N VAL A 400 5.95 -13.24 27.15
CA VAL A 400 6.27 -11.84 26.84
C VAL A 400 7.06 -11.23 28.00
N MET A 401 8.23 -10.66 27.69
CA MET A 401 9.06 -9.98 28.67
C MET A 401 8.45 -8.60 29.02
N PRO A 402 8.50 -8.19 30.30
CA PRO A 402 7.99 -6.90 30.71
C PRO A 402 8.88 -5.75 30.23
N LEU A 403 8.27 -4.58 30.04
CA LEU A 403 8.93 -3.30 29.84
C LEU A 403 8.94 -2.49 31.13
N ASN A 404 10.03 -1.73 31.34
CA ASN A 404 10.05 -0.69 32.36
C ASN A 404 9.19 0.49 31.88
N VAL A 405 7.94 0.56 32.37
CA VAL A 405 7.01 1.67 32.08
C VAL A 405 6.84 2.57 33.29
N SER A 406 6.83 3.88 33.07
CA SER A 406 6.62 4.90 34.11
C SER A 406 5.13 5.05 34.45
N ALA A 407 4.60 4.13 35.26
CA ALA A 407 3.17 4.12 35.61
C ALA A 407 2.69 5.35 36.44
N GLN A 408 3.60 6.08 37.09
CA GLN A 408 3.24 7.12 38.07
C GLN A 408 2.74 8.44 37.44
N GLY A 409 3.16 8.79 36.23
CA GLY A 409 2.77 10.06 35.59
C GLY A 409 1.36 10.04 34.98
N HIS A 410 0.94 8.90 34.43
CA HIS A 410 -0.33 8.77 33.70
C HIS A 410 -1.55 8.90 34.62
N ALA A 411 -1.54 8.18 35.75
CA ALA A 411 -2.66 8.14 36.67
C ALA A 411 -2.87 9.48 37.40
N ALA A 412 -1.80 10.25 37.63
CA ALA A 412 -1.88 11.57 38.25
C ALA A 412 -2.60 12.56 37.34
N LEU A 413 -2.15 12.71 36.08
CA LEU A 413 -2.77 13.62 35.13
C LEU A 413 -4.21 13.24 34.80
N LEU A 414 -4.50 11.94 34.65
CA LEU A 414 -5.88 11.47 34.40
C LEU A 414 -6.84 11.78 35.56
N ARG A 415 -6.35 11.77 36.81
CA ARG A 415 -7.14 12.17 37.99
C ARG A 415 -7.33 13.69 38.05
N GLU A 416 -6.29 14.43 37.75
CA GLU A 416 -6.26 15.89 37.79
C GLU A 416 -7.17 16.51 36.72
N VAL A 417 -6.96 16.12 35.46
CA VAL A 417 -7.76 16.55 34.31
C VAL A 417 -9.21 16.03 34.39
N GLY A 418 -9.41 14.90 35.07
CA GLY A 418 -10.73 14.32 35.30
C GLY A 418 -11.57 15.03 36.37
N ALA A 419 -10.99 15.86 37.23
CA ALA A 419 -11.69 16.58 38.30
C ALA A 419 -12.24 17.95 37.87
N GLY A 420 -12.39 18.16 36.55
CA GLY A 420 -12.46 19.46 35.87
C GLY A 420 -13.32 20.56 36.49
N SER A 421 -12.78 21.78 36.39
CA SER A 421 -13.49 23.05 36.56
C SER A 421 -14.53 23.27 35.46
N ASP A 422 -15.58 24.04 35.78
CA ASP A 422 -16.66 24.41 34.85
C ASP A 422 -16.29 25.46 33.77
N ALA A 423 -15.01 25.81 33.65
CA ALA A 423 -14.52 26.80 32.70
C ALA A 423 -13.77 26.12 31.54
N GLY A 424 -14.34 26.16 30.33
CA GLY A 424 -13.70 25.65 29.10
C GLY A 424 -14.69 25.15 28.07
N LEU A 425 -14.23 24.96 26.82
CA LEU A 425 -15.02 24.32 25.75
C LEU A 425 -15.50 22.95 26.21
N ARG A 426 -16.77 22.62 25.94
CA ARG A 426 -17.34 21.29 26.21
C ARG A 426 -18.52 20.98 25.28
N PHE A 427 -18.43 19.89 24.53
CA PHE A 427 -19.51 19.40 23.69
C PHE A 427 -19.53 17.87 23.59
N THR A 428 -20.67 17.31 23.18
CA THR A 428 -20.84 15.89 22.91
C THR A 428 -21.40 15.68 21.51
N GLN A 429 -20.84 14.71 20.79
CA GLN A 429 -21.32 14.29 19.48
C GLN A 429 -20.99 12.81 19.19
N GLY A 430 -21.82 12.14 18.41
CA GLY A 430 -21.59 10.77 17.96
C GLY A 430 -20.32 10.64 17.12
N ARG A 431 -19.56 9.55 17.34
CA ARG A 431 -18.28 9.29 16.68
C ARG A 431 -18.34 9.47 15.15
N SER A 432 -19.34 8.90 14.49
CA SER A 432 -19.45 8.95 13.02
C SER A 432 -19.60 10.36 12.48
N ALA A 433 -20.32 11.22 13.20
CA ALA A 433 -20.54 12.62 12.82
C ALA A 433 -19.27 13.48 13.03
N LEU A 434 -18.40 13.12 13.98
CA LEU A 434 -17.10 13.76 14.14
C LEU A 434 -16.07 13.31 13.10
N LEU A 435 -16.12 12.06 12.66
CA LEU A 435 -15.12 11.50 11.75
C LEU A 435 -15.09 12.18 10.39
N ALA A 436 -16.26 12.52 9.83
CA ALA A 436 -16.36 13.15 8.52
C ALA A 436 -15.59 14.48 8.43
N PRO A 437 -15.83 15.50 9.29
CA PRO A 437 -15.05 16.73 9.24
C PRO A 437 -13.58 16.50 9.61
N LEU A 438 -13.27 15.63 10.57
CA LEU A 438 -11.89 15.36 10.98
C LEU A 438 -11.04 14.67 9.88
N ALA A 439 -11.65 13.82 9.06
CA ALA A 439 -10.97 13.20 7.91
C ALA A 439 -10.48 14.25 6.92
N HIS A 440 -11.30 15.28 6.67
CA HIS A 440 -10.94 16.42 5.83
C HIS A 440 -9.80 17.23 6.46
N MET A 441 -9.90 17.56 7.75
CA MET A 441 -8.85 18.32 8.47
C MET A 441 -7.50 17.60 8.42
N HIS A 442 -7.48 16.30 8.69
CA HIS A 442 -6.28 15.48 8.61
C HIS A 442 -5.63 15.52 7.21
N GLY A 443 -6.43 15.69 6.16
CA GLY A 443 -5.95 15.83 4.79
C GLY A 443 -5.43 17.23 4.41
N VAL A 444 -5.76 18.28 5.17
CA VAL A 444 -5.37 19.68 4.94
C VAL A 444 -4.05 20.02 5.63
N VAL A 445 -3.84 19.52 6.86
CA VAL A 445 -2.70 19.91 7.71
C VAL A 445 -1.34 19.40 7.21
N GLU A 446 -0.27 20.13 7.54
CA GLU A 446 1.10 19.70 7.23
C GLU A 446 1.67 18.81 8.36
N ARG A 447 2.17 17.61 8.00
CA ARG A 447 2.71 16.66 8.98
C ARG A 447 4.07 17.03 9.56
N VAL A 448 4.83 17.87 8.86
CA VAL A 448 6.22 18.21 9.20
C VAL A 448 6.47 19.67 8.91
N GLY A 449 6.67 20.47 9.95
CA GLY A 449 6.98 21.89 9.84
C GLY A 449 7.60 22.44 11.11
N THR A 450 8.25 23.60 11.01
CA THR A 450 8.86 24.29 12.16
C THR A 450 7.85 24.95 13.09
N ARG A 451 6.56 25.01 12.71
CA ARG A 451 5.45 25.60 13.48
C ARG A 451 4.42 24.52 13.83
N PRO A 452 4.45 23.95 15.06
CA PRO A 452 3.54 22.87 15.47
C PRO A 452 2.05 23.20 15.30
N ILE A 453 1.65 24.46 15.48
CA ILE A 453 0.25 24.88 15.33
C ILE A 453 -0.34 24.60 13.94
N LEU A 454 0.47 24.50 12.88
CA LEU A 454 0.02 24.19 11.52
C LEU A 454 -0.31 22.70 11.30
N SER A 455 0.02 21.84 12.26
CA SER A 455 -0.45 20.44 12.29
C SER A 455 -1.73 20.27 13.11
N HIS A 456 -2.23 21.35 13.72
CA HIS A 456 -3.40 21.34 14.58
C HIS A 456 -4.67 21.74 13.82
N VAL A 457 -5.81 21.27 14.33
CA VAL A 457 -7.14 21.77 14.02
C VAL A 457 -7.60 22.68 15.16
N LEU A 458 -8.22 23.81 14.83
CA LEU A 458 -8.93 24.66 15.78
C LEU A 458 -10.38 24.21 15.86
N ILE A 459 -10.84 23.88 17.07
CA ILE A 459 -12.22 23.49 17.37
C ILE A 459 -12.89 24.72 17.99
N ARG A 460 -13.99 25.19 17.38
CA ARG A 460 -14.86 26.22 17.95
C ARG A 460 -16.22 25.65 18.28
N ALA A 461 -16.62 25.73 19.54
CA ALA A 461 -17.94 25.31 19.99
C ALA A 461 -18.78 26.55 20.33
N GLU A 462 -19.92 26.69 19.67
CA GLU A 462 -20.91 27.73 19.88
C GLU A 462 -22.27 27.11 20.22
N ALA A 463 -23.27 27.91 20.60
CA ALA A 463 -24.57 27.37 21.01
C ALA A 463 -25.21 26.49 19.92
N GLY A 464 -25.18 25.16 20.12
CA GLY A 464 -25.79 24.16 19.25
C GLY A 464 -24.92 23.62 18.11
N SER A 465 -23.69 24.11 17.92
CA SER A 465 -22.82 23.66 16.82
C SER A 465 -21.33 23.75 17.12
N VAL A 466 -20.54 22.93 16.41
CA VAL A 466 -19.09 22.94 16.43
C VAL A 466 -18.56 23.13 15.01
N VAL A 467 -17.50 23.93 14.87
CA VAL A 467 -16.77 24.16 13.62
C VAL A 467 -15.31 23.75 13.81
N PHE A 468 -14.73 23.16 12.78
CA PHE A 468 -13.34 22.74 12.73
C PHE A 468 -12.60 23.52 11.65
N ASP A 469 -11.49 24.16 12.02
CA ASP A 469 -10.61 24.84 11.08
C ASP A 469 -9.27 24.15 11.00
N ALA A 470 -8.77 23.96 9.79
CA ALA A 470 -7.41 23.48 9.54
C ALA A 470 -6.68 24.47 8.63
N GLY A 471 -5.39 24.66 8.90
CA GLY A 471 -4.60 25.63 8.15
C GLY A 471 -3.19 25.18 7.85
N ALA A 472 -2.77 25.40 6.61
CA ALA A 472 -1.39 25.37 6.16
C ALA A 472 -0.95 26.78 5.75
N LYS A 473 0.33 26.96 5.36
CA LYS A 473 0.89 28.27 5.02
C LYS A 473 0.11 29.06 3.94
N GLN A 474 -0.60 28.37 3.05
CA GLN A 474 -1.25 28.96 1.86
C GLN A 474 -2.72 28.56 1.71
N VAL A 475 -3.24 27.68 2.57
CA VAL A 475 -4.60 27.13 2.46
C VAL A 475 -5.18 27.07 3.86
N LEU A 476 -6.39 27.61 4.02
CA LEU A 476 -7.20 27.54 5.22
C LEU A 476 -8.51 26.86 4.84
N TYR A 477 -8.97 25.95 5.69
CA TYR A 477 -10.19 25.19 5.51
C TYR A 477 -11.05 25.38 6.76
N GLU A 478 -12.33 25.66 6.58
CA GLU A 478 -13.35 25.73 7.62
C GLU A 478 -14.44 24.70 7.28
N SER A 479 -14.76 23.83 8.25
CA SER A 479 -15.81 22.82 8.08
C SER A 479 -17.20 23.44 8.07
N GLU A 480 -18.17 22.63 7.66
CA GLU A 480 -19.58 22.90 7.96
C GLU A 480 -19.82 23.04 9.46
N ARG A 481 -20.92 23.70 9.82
CA ARG A 481 -21.40 23.77 11.20
C ARG A 481 -22.00 22.42 11.60
N LEU A 482 -21.21 21.63 12.32
CA LEU A 482 -21.66 20.35 12.84
C LEU A 482 -22.59 20.58 14.04
N ALA A 483 -23.87 20.24 13.91
CA ALA A 483 -24.80 20.27 15.03
C ALA A 483 -24.28 19.39 16.17
N ALA A 484 -24.19 19.92 17.39
CA ALA A 484 -23.63 19.18 18.54
C ALA A 484 -24.28 19.62 19.85
N GLN A 485 -24.26 18.74 20.85
CA GLN A 485 -24.70 19.09 22.19
C GLN A 485 -23.61 19.89 22.89
N VAL A 486 -23.64 21.21 22.77
CA VAL A 486 -22.66 22.11 23.38
C VAL A 486 -23.11 22.47 24.80
N GLU A 487 -22.37 21.97 25.79
CA GLU A 487 -22.59 22.25 27.21
C GLU A 487 -21.92 23.57 27.63
N SER A 488 -20.76 23.87 27.05
CA SER A 488 -20.00 25.10 27.30
C SER A 488 -19.29 25.54 26.03
N ALA A 489 -19.56 26.77 25.60
CA ALA A 489 -18.93 27.36 24.42
C ALA A 489 -17.44 27.65 24.67
N GLY A 490 -16.65 27.71 23.61
CA GLY A 490 -15.22 28.03 23.68
C GLY A 490 -14.46 27.58 22.46
N ALA A 491 -13.13 27.59 22.56
CA ALA A 491 -12.25 27.09 21.53
C ALA A 491 -11.09 26.28 22.11
N ALA A 492 -10.55 25.35 21.32
CA ALA A 492 -9.39 24.54 21.66
C ALA A 492 -8.63 24.16 20.39
N THR A 493 -7.35 23.83 20.51
CA THR A 493 -6.59 23.26 19.38
C THR A 493 -6.15 21.85 19.71
N VAL A 494 -6.00 21.01 18.68
CA VAL A 494 -5.47 19.66 18.85
C VAL A 494 -4.79 19.20 17.58
N GLU A 495 -3.73 18.42 17.69
CA GLU A 495 -3.04 17.85 16.54
C GLU A 495 -4.03 16.99 15.71
N ALA A 496 -4.25 17.36 14.45
CA ALA A 496 -5.33 16.77 13.64
C ALA A 496 -5.13 15.27 13.35
N PRO A 497 -3.93 14.76 13.00
CA PRO A 497 -3.70 13.33 12.81
C PRO A 497 -3.95 12.52 14.08
N LEU A 498 -3.53 13.04 15.24
CA LEU A 498 -3.73 12.40 16.52
C LEU A 498 -5.22 12.34 16.89
N PHE A 499 -5.94 13.47 16.78
CA PHE A 499 -7.36 13.52 17.11
C PHE A 499 -8.20 12.64 16.18
N TYR A 500 -7.91 12.67 14.88
CA TYR A 500 -8.54 11.77 13.90
C TYR A 500 -8.27 10.29 14.21
N SER A 501 -7.02 9.93 14.54
CA SER A 501 -6.64 8.57 14.91
C SER A 501 -7.35 8.09 16.18
N VAL A 502 -7.44 8.94 17.21
CA VAL A 502 -8.15 8.64 18.46
C VAL A 502 -9.64 8.40 18.20
N VAL A 503 -10.34 9.37 17.59
CA VAL A 503 -11.79 9.25 17.31
C VAL A 503 -12.06 8.07 16.35
N GLY A 504 -11.18 7.86 15.38
CA GLY A 504 -11.27 6.76 14.41
C GLY A 504 -11.17 5.37 15.02
N LYS A 505 -10.49 5.21 16.17
CA LYS A 505 -10.35 3.91 16.85
C LYS A 505 -11.40 3.65 17.94
N LEU A 506 -12.16 4.66 18.33
CA LEU A 506 -13.28 4.49 19.27
C LEU A 506 -14.33 3.51 18.69
N PRO A 507 -15.14 2.83 19.54
CA PRO A 507 -16.17 1.92 19.05
C PRO A 507 -17.24 2.65 18.19
N GLU A 508 -17.87 1.94 17.25
CA GLU A 508 -19.02 2.50 16.49
C GLU A 508 -20.21 2.81 17.38
N GLY A 509 -20.97 3.85 17.02
CA GLY A 509 -22.20 4.24 17.72
C GLY A 509 -22.03 4.89 19.10
N VAL A 510 -20.80 5.14 19.55
CA VAL A 510 -20.56 5.83 20.83
C VAL A 510 -20.66 7.34 20.68
N ASP A 511 -21.20 7.98 21.70
CA ASP A 511 -21.09 9.43 21.89
C ASP A 511 -19.69 9.76 22.43
N VAL A 512 -19.09 10.79 21.85
CA VAL A 512 -17.77 11.30 22.21
C VAL A 512 -17.94 12.67 22.85
N ARG A 513 -17.59 12.76 24.13
CA ARG A 513 -17.56 14.02 24.87
C ARG A 513 -16.17 14.62 24.78
N VAL A 514 -16.09 15.83 24.26
CA VAL A 514 -14.84 16.59 24.11
C VAL A 514 -14.87 17.78 25.04
N SER A 515 -13.81 17.97 25.84
CA SER A 515 -13.70 19.10 26.76
C SER A 515 -12.28 19.62 26.90
N LEU A 516 -12.12 20.93 27.07
CA LEU A 516 -10.83 21.54 27.39
C LEU A 516 -10.64 21.63 28.91
N ALA A 517 -9.51 21.14 29.42
CA ALA A 517 -9.10 21.25 30.81
C ALA A 517 -7.82 22.10 30.93
N PRO A 518 -7.70 22.96 31.95
CA PRO A 518 -6.46 23.67 32.21
C PRO A 518 -5.36 22.69 32.68
N GLY A 519 -4.10 22.95 32.34
CA GLY A 519 -2.96 22.27 32.94
C GLY A 519 -2.59 22.87 34.30
N SER A 520 -2.05 22.05 35.20
CA SER A 520 -1.38 22.52 36.42
C SER A 520 0.14 22.25 36.38
N ASP A 521 0.84 22.79 37.38
CA ASP A 521 2.30 22.73 37.61
C ASP A 521 2.93 21.33 37.49
N ALA A 522 2.15 20.24 37.59
CA ALA A 522 2.64 18.87 37.51
C ALA A 522 2.75 18.30 36.08
N GLY A 523 2.11 18.92 35.09
CA GLY A 523 2.03 18.45 33.70
C GLY A 523 2.58 19.43 32.63
N GLY A 524 3.00 20.63 33.06
CA GLY A 524 3.42 21.74 32.19
C GLY A 524 2.31 22.81 32.02
N ASP A 525 2.70 24.02 31.64
CA ASP A 525 1.86 25.23 31.52
C ASP A 525 0.77 25.19 30.40
N GLY A 526 0.41 24.01 29.88
CA GLY A 526 -0.46 23.83 28.70
C GLY A 526 -1.86 23.31 29.01
N ALA A 527 -2.84 23.68 28.18
CA ALA A 527 -4.20 23.13 28.26
C ALA A 527 -4.29 21.74 27.62
N TRP A 528 -5.29 20.95 28.02
CA TRP A 528 -5.49 19.58 27.58
C TRP A 528 -6.87 19.36 26.97
N LEU A 529 -6.93 18.82 25.76
CA LEU A 529 -8.17 18.34 25.17
C LEU A 529 -8.48 16.92 25.68
N VAL A 530 -9.58 16.77 26.38
CA VAL A 530 -10.07 15.49 26.89
C VAL A 530 -11.09 14.92 25.92
N VAL A 531 -10.91 13.66 25.54
CA VAL A 531 -11.84 12.89 24.71
C VAL A 531 -12.34 11.71 25.55
N ASP A 532 -13.62 11.72 25.91
CA ASP A 532 -14.26 10.72 26.77
C ASP A 532 -15.36 9.99 26.00
N ALA A 533 -15.25 8.65 25.93
CA ALA A 533 -16.22 7.76 25.31
C ALA A 533 -16.47 6.54 26.22
N GLY A 534 -16.76 6.81 27.50
CA GLY A 534 -17.12 5.79 28.48
C GLY A 534 -15.90 5.05 29.05
N GLN A 535 -15.62 3.85 28.55
CA GLN A 535 -14.45 3.06 29.00
C GLN A 535 -13.13 3.56 28.43
N SER A 536 -13.20 4.34 27.35
CA SER A 536 -12.08 4.95 26.65
C SER A 536 -11.94 6.42 27.05
N LYS A 537 -10.76 6.81 27.52
CA LYS A 537 -10.45 8.21 27.83
C LYS A 537 -9.08 8.60 27.31
N PHE A 538 -9.03 9.69 26.56
CA PHE A 538 -7.79 10.27 26.03
C PHE A 538 -7.62 11.71 26.49
N ILE A 539 -6.37 12.12 26.69
CA ILE A 539 -5.96 13.47 27.04
C ILE A 539 -4.89 13.88 26.03
N LEU A 540 -5.16 14.90 25.22
CA LEU A 540 -4.32 15.34 24.13
C LEU A 540 -3.81 16.75 24.43
N PRO A 541 -2.53 17.08 24.13
CA PRO A 541 -2.01 18.41 24.34
C PRO A 541 -2.74 19.42 23.42
N SER A 542 -3.12 20.57 23.98
CA SER A 542 -3.67 21.71 23.24
C SER A 542 -2.64 22.83 23.22
N LEU A 543 -2.52 23.49 22.07
CA LEU A 543 -1.78 24.74 21.94
C LEU A 543 -2.71 25.95 22.14
N PRO A 544 -2.17 27.14 22.46
CA PRO A 544 -2.96 28.37 22.52
C PRO A 544 -3.69 28.64 21.20
N THR A 545 -4.97 29.02 21.30
CA THR A 545 -5.80 29.32 20.12
C THR A 545 -5.32 30.56 19.37
N ASP A 546 -4.68 31.51 20.06
CA ASP A 546 -4.19 32.77 19.49
C ASP A 546 -3.02 32.56 18.52
N ASP A 547 -2.34 31.41 18.59
CA ASP A 547 -1.27 31.05 17.65
C ASP A 547 -1.83 30.50 16.31
N PHE A 548 -3.12 30.17 16.27
CA PHE A 548 -3.76 29.60 15.09
C PHE A 548 -3.95 30.68 14.01
N PRO A 549 -3.62 30.40 12.73
CA PRO A 549 -3.80 31.39 11.67
C PRO A 549 -5.28 31.73 11.51
N THR A 550 -5.64 33.01 11.61
CA THR A 550 -7.02 33.46 11.45
C THR A 550 -7.20 34.22 10.14
N LEU A 551 -8.42 34.13 9.58
CA LEU A 551 -8.85 34.76 8.33
C LEU A 551 -9.29 36.23 8.49
N HIS A 552 -8.94 36.92 9.57
CA HIS A 552 -9.50 38.24 9.86
C HIS A 552 -9.23 39.24 8.72
N ASP A 553 -10.29 39.96 8.35
CA ASP A 553 -10.30 41.12 7.45
C ASP A 553 -10.07 40.87 5.94
N LEU A 554 -10.44 39.70 5.41
CA LEU A 554 -10.53 39.52 3.96
C LEU A 554 -11.87 40.05 3.42
N GLU A 555 -11.85 41.24 2.84
CA GLU A 555 -12.92 41.72 1.97
C GLU A 555 -12.81 41.08 0.58
N TRP A 556 -13.91 40.54 0.08
CA TRP A 556 -13.98 39.93 -1.25
C TRP A 556 -14.46 41.00 -2.23
N GLU A 557 -13.54 41.49 -3.06
CA GLU A 557 -13.83 42.52 -4.06
C GLU A 557 -14.70 41.99 -5.19
N GLN A 558 -14.51 40.72 -5.55
CA GLN A 558 -15.19 40.05 -6.64
C GLN A 558 -15.85 38.79 -6.12
N VAL A 559 -17.14 38.60 -6.41
CA VAL A 559 -17.93 37.44 -5.97
C VAL A 559 -18.79 36.95 -7.11
N PHE A 560 -18.71 35.66 -7.41
CA PHE A 560 -19.54 34.99 -8.40
C PHE A 560 -19.83 33.54 -8.00
N GLU A 561 -20.72 32.87 -8.71
CA GLU A 561 -21.04 31.46 -8.51
C GLU A 561 -20.72 30.63 -9.75
N LEU A 562 -20.23 29.40 -9.56
CA LEU A 562 -19.93 28.45 -10.63
C LEU A 562 -20.53 27.07 -10.29
N PRO A 563 -21.13 26.33 -11.23
CA PRO A 563 -21.58 24.97 -10.95
C PRO A 563 -20.44 24.09 -10.42
N VAL A 564 -20.72 23.29 -9.39
CA VAL A 564 -19.76 22.33 -8.82
C VAL A 564 -19.24 21.38 -9.90
N SER A 565 -20.12 20.92 -10.79
CA SER A 565 -19.77 20.05 -11.92
C SER A 565 -18.75 20.69 -12.86
N ASP A 566 -18.89 21.99 -13.17
CA ASP A 566 -17.97 22.71 -14.05
C ASP A 566 -16.61 22.92 -13.37
N LEU A 567 -16.58 23.37 -12.11
CA LEU A 567 -15.31 23.57 -11.41
C LEU A 567 -14.55 22.24 -11.26
N ARG A 568 -15.25 21.18 -10.82
CA ARG A 568 -14.66 19.85 -10.64
C ARG A 568 -14.01 19.39 -11.94
N ARG A 569 -14.74 19.53 -13.04
CA ARG A 569 -14.28 19.23 -14.38
C ARG A 569 -13.02 20.00 -14.78
N LEU A 570 -13.02 21.32 -14.62
CA LEU A 570 -11.88 22.17 -14.99
C LEU A 570 -10.62 21.74 -14.23
N LEU A 571 -10.77 21.50 -12.92
CA LEU A 571 -9.66 21.13 -12.05
C LEU A 571 -9.15 19.71 -12.33
N SER A 572 -10.04 18.72 -12.39
CA SER A 572 -9.65 17.32 -12.56
C SER A 572 -8.93 17.06 -13.89
N TRP A 573 -9.38 17.73 -14.96
CA TRP A 573 -8.75 17.64 -16.27
C TRP A 573 -7.36 18.27 -16.28
N CYS A 574 -7.24 19.48 -15.72
CA CYS A 574 -5.97 20.21 -15.76
C CYS A 574 -4.94 19.68 -14.74
N ARG A 575 -5.40 19.06 -13.65
CA ARG A 575 -4.53 18.59 -12.56
C ARG A 575 -3.38 17.71 -13.04
N ILE A 576 -3.63 16.82 -14.00
CA ILE A 576 -2.60 15.87 -14.45
C ILE A 576 -1.39 16.59 -15.07
N SER A 577 -1.56 17.79 -15.64
CA SER A 577 -0.43 18.55 -16.20
C SER A 577 0.21 19.55 -15.25
N MET A 578 -0.12 19.59 -13.95
CA MET A 578 0.57 20.49 -13.01
C MET A 578 2.01 20.04 -12.76
N SER A 579 2.95 20.99 -12.67
CA SER A 579 4.33 20.66 -12.32
C SER A 579 4.45 20.19 -10.86
N GLY A 580 5.11 19.05 -10.66
CA GLY A 580 5.52 18.57 -9.35
C GLY A 580 6.84 19.17 -8.84
N ASP A 581 7.57 19.92 -9.67
CA ASP A 581 8.87 20.49 -9.33
C ASP A 581 8.70 21.77 -8.48
N PRO A 582 9.14 21.79 -7.21
CA PRO A 582 9.02 22.96 -6.35
C PRO A 582 9.82 24.17 -6.87
N ALA A 583 10.81 23.98 -7.75
CA ALA A 583 11.54 25.09 -8.37
C ALA A 583 10.70 25.81 -9.46
N ARG A 584 9.69 25.14 -10.02
CA ARG A 584 8.81 25.68 -11.06
C ARG A 584 7.49 26.19 -10.47
N MET A 585 7.56 27.06 -9.47
CA MET A 585 6.37 27.55 -8.75
C MET A 585 5.30 28.15 -9.69
N HIS A 586 5.71 28.82 -10.77
CA HIS A 586 4.80 29.40 -11.77
C HIS A 586 4.00 28.36 -12.58
N LEU A 587 4.40 27.08 -12.54
CA LEU A 587 3.72 25.94 -13.16
C LEU A 587 3.09 24.99 -12.12
N ASN A 588 3.24 25.30 -10.83
CA ASN A 588 2.76 24.47 -9.72
C ASN A 588 1.31 24.83 -9.38
N GLY A 589 0.42 24.72 -10.36
CA GLY A 589 -0.96 25.13 -10.20
C GLY A 589 -1.77 25.09 -11.49
N ILE A 590 -3.04 25.47 -11.37
CA ILE A 590 -3.97 25.61 -12.50
C ILE A 590 -4.26 27.10 -12.70
N PHE A 591 -4.07 27.58 -13.93
CA PHE A 591 -4.36 28.93 -14.34
C PHE A 591 -5.82 29.07 -14.79
N LEU A 592 -6.61 29.86 -14.06
CA LEU A 592 -8.00 30.17 -14.37
C LEU A 592 -8.09 31.58 -14.95
N HIS A 593 -8.70 31.72 -16.12
CA HIS A 593 -8.88 33.02 -16.79
C HIS A 593 -10.10 32.99 -17.70
N THR A 594 -10.67 34.16 -18.00
CA THR A 594 -11.74 34.28 -18.99
C THR A 594 -11.21 34.61 -20.37
N VAL A 595 -11.85 34.08 -21.41
CA VAL A 595 -11.53 34.34 -22.82
C VAL A 595 -12.79 34.59 -23.64
N GLU A 596 -12.66 35.39 -24.69
CA GLU A 596 -13.65 35.50 -25.76
C GLU A 596 -13.19 34.63 -26.93
N ASP A 597 -13.97 33.60 -27.27
CA ASP A 597 -13.66 32.67 -28.36
C ASP A 597 -14.94 32.35 -29.16
N GLY A 598 -14.90 32.51 -30.48
CA GLY A 598 -16.06 32.25 -31.35
C GLY A 598 -17.34 33.04 -31.02
N GLY A 599 -17.22 34.20 -30.35
CA GLY A 599 -18.36 35.00 -29.87
C GLY A 599 -18.97 34.50 -28.55
N GLN A 600 -18.33 33.53 -27.88
CA GLN A 600 -18.69 33.05 -26.55
C GLN A 600 -17.70 33.59 -25.51
N HIS A 601 -18.21 33.95 -24.33
CA HIS A 601 -17.38 34.20 -23.16
C HIS A 601 -17.21 32.90 -22.38
N LEU A 602 -15.97 32.44 -22.26
CA LEU A 602 -15.62 31.16 -21.64
C LEU A 602 -14.72 31.37 -20.43
N LEU A 603 -14.90 30.55 -19.40
CA LEU A 603 -13.94 30.39 -18.31
C LEU A 603 -13.03 29.20 -18.65
N ARG A 604 -11.72 29.44 -18.71
CA ARG A 604 -10.74 28.48 -19.18
C ARG A 604 -9.72 28.17 -18.09
N ALA A 605 -9.47 26.88 -17.90
CA ALA A 605 -8.42 26.35 -17.04
C ALA A 605 -7.26 25.83 -17.88
N GLY A 606 -6.02 26.12 -17.47
CA GLY A 606 -4.80 25.66 -18.12
C GLY A 606 -3.77 25.19 -17.11
N ALA A 607 -3.09 24.08 -17.41
CA ALA A 607 -1.98 23.58 -16.60
C ALA A 607 -0.90 22.95 -17.49
N THR A 608 0.37 23.13 -17.13
CA THR A 608 1.50 22.54 -17.85
C THR A 608 2.68 22.29 -16.92
N ASP A 609 3.44 21.23 -17.17
CA ASP A 609 4.71 20.94 -16.49
C ASP A 609 5.94 21.27 -17.36
N GLY A 610 5.70 21.77 -18.57
CA GLY A 610 6.69 22.03 -19.62
C GLY A 610 6.88 20.90 -20.63
N HIS A 611 6.31 19.71 -20.39
CA HIS A 611 6.34 18.55 -21.28
C HIS A 611 4.95 18.13 -21.76
N ARG A 612 3.92 18.48 -21.01
CA ARG A 612 2.53 18.32 -21.39
C ARG A 612 1.71 19.52 -20.96
N LEU A 613 0.54 19.67 -21.56
CA LEU A 613 -0.42 20.70 -21.25
C LEU A 613 -1.84 20.12 -21.24
N SER A 614 -2.68 20.65 -20.37
CA SER A 614 -4.12 20.39 -20.34
C SER A 614 -4.86 21.71 -20.40
N GLN A 615 -5.92 21.77 -21.20
CA GLN A 615 -6.87 22.86 -21.20
C GLN A 615 -8.29 22.30 -21.10
N ALA A 616 -9.10 22.92 -20.25
CA ALA A 616 -10.54 22.70 -20.18
C ALA A 616 -11.27 24.05 -20.10
N GLU A 617 -12.51 24.09 -20.57
CA GLU A 617 -13.28 25.32 -20.65
C GLU A 617 -14.78 25.09 -20.43
N CYS A 618 -15.42 26.03 -19.73
CA CYS A 618 -16.86 26.08 -19.48
C CYS A 618 -17.43 27.45 -19.89
N GLN A 619 -18.76 27.54 -19.92
CA GLN A 619 -19.43 28.82 -20.10
C GLN A 619 -19.02 29.77 -18.95
N CYS A 620 -18.58 30.99 -19.27
CA CYS A 620 -18.22 31.96 -18.24
C CYS A 620 -19.45 32.31 -17.40
N PRO A 621 -19.44 32.09 -16.07
CA PRO A 621 -20.54 32.52 -15.23
C PRO A 621 -20.53 34.06 -15.07
N PRO A 622 -21.69 34.68 -14.79
CA PRO A 622 -21.75 36.12 -14.52
C PRO A 622 -20.87 36.51 -13.34
N GLY A 623 -20.06 37.56 -13.48
CA GLY A 623 -19.14 38.05 -12.45
C GLY A 623 -17.74 37.43 -12.50
N ALA A 624 -17.54 36.34 -13.26
CA ALA A 624 -16.21 35.77 -13.47
C ALA A 624 -15.33 36.58 -14.44
N GLU A 625 -15.83 37.67 -15.05
CA GLU A 625 -15.03 38.62 -15.83
C GLU A 625 -13.89 39.23 -14.99
N ALA A 626 -14.01 39.18 -13.66
CA ALA A 626 -12.92 39.45 -12.71
C ALA A 626 -11.64 38.62 -12.97
N LEU A 627 -11.75 37.48 -13.64
CA LEU A 627 -10.65 36.60 -14.01
C LEU A 627 -10.01 36.96 -15.38
N ALA A 628 -10.28 38.13 -15.95
CA ALA A 628 -9.73 38.53 -17.24
C ALA A 628 -8.19 38.55 -17.28
N GLU A 629 -7.52 38.98 -16.19
CA GLU A 629 -6.06 38.95 -16.09
C GLU A 629 -5.52 37.55 -15.72
N GLY A 630 -6.41 36.67 -15.27
CA GLY A 630 -6.16 35.31 -14.86
C GLY A 630 -5.46 35.16 -13.51
N VAL A 631 -5.68 34.02 -12.86
CA VAL A 631 -5.08 33.68 -11.56
C VAL A 631 -4.61 32.24 -11.54
N THR A 632 -3.54 31.97 -10.80
CA THR A 632 -3.03 30.59 -10.66
C THR A 632 -3.32 30.04 -9.28
N LEU A 633 -4.16 29.02 -9.23
CA LEU A 633 -4.45 28.24 -8.03
C LEU A 633 -3.27 27.32 -7.71
N PRO A 634 -2.65 27.39 -6.53
CA PRO A 634 -1.57 26.48 -6.16
C PRO A 634 -2.02 25.02 -6.15
N ARG A 635 -1.11 24.10 -6.49
CA ARG A 635 -1.39 22.65 -6.52
C ARG A 635 -2.07 22.13 -5.24
N LYS A 636 -1.57 22.53 -4.06
CA LYS A 636 -2.18 22.13 -2.77
C LYS A 636 -3.62 22.61 -2.64
N ALA A 637 -3.93 23.81 -3.12
CA ALA A 637 -5.28 24.35 -3.09
C ALA A 637 -6.19 23.56 -4.02
N VAL A 638 -5.74 23.27 -5.25
CA VAL A 638 -6.46 22.40 -6.19
C VAL A 638 -6.81 21.06 -5.56
N GLU A 639 -5.85 20.40 -4.90
CA GLU A 639 -6.08 19.11 -4.23
C GLU A 639 -7.12 19.19 -3.11
N GLN A 640 -7.18 20.28 -2.33
CA GLN A 640 -8.21 20.44 -1.29
C GLN A 640 -9.57 20.82 -1.87
N ILE A 641 -9.59 21.65 -2.91
CA ILE A 641 -10.83 22.01 -3.61
C ILE A 641 -11.43 20.77 -4.27
N GLU A 642 -10.64 19.92 -4.94
CA GLU A 642 -11.17 18.67 -5.51
C GLU A 642 -11.78 17.74 -4.46
N ARG A 643 -11.20 17.66 -3.26
CA ARG A 643 -11.77 16.90 -2.15
C ARG A 643 -13.10 17.48 -1.69
N LEU A 644 -13.17 18.81 -1.54
CA LEU A 644 -14.40 19.52 -1.23
C LEU A 644 -15.48 19.25 -2.28
N LEU A 645 -15.08 19.18 -3.56
CA LEU A 645 -16.00 18.95 -4.67
C LEU A 645 -16.33 17.47 -4.87
N ALA A 646 -15.72 16.49 -4.20
CA ALA A 646 -15.89 15.07 -4.55
C ALA A 646 -17.36 14.61 -4.48
N ASP A 647 -18.04 14.91 -3.36
CA ASP A 647 -19.42 14.49 -3.08
C ASP A 647 -20.41 15.67 -3.03
N ALA A 648 -20.01 16.84 -3.55
CA ALA A 648 -20.83 18.03 -3.57
C ALA A 648 -21.64 18.18 -4.85
N ASP A 649 -22.78 18.86 -4.76
CA ASP A 649 -23.63 19.27 -5.88
C ASP A 649 -24.02 20.75 -5.77
N GLY A 650 -24.64 21.30 -6.81
CA GLY A 650 -25.10 22.68 -6.83
C GLY A 650 -24.03 23.65 -7.32
N ALA A 651 -23.82 24.74 -6.57
CA ALA A 651 -22.93 25.84 -6.95
C ALA A 651 -21.83 26.08 -5.90
N VAL A 652 -20.68 26.54 -6.38
CA VAL A 652 -19.54 27.00 -5.60
C VAL A 652 -19.56 28.52 -5.60
N GLY A 653 -19.66 29.12 -4.42
CA GLY A 653 -19.44 30.56 -4.25
C GLY A 653 -17.94 30.87 -4.30
N VAL A 654 -17.53 31.70 -5.24
CA VAL A 654 -16.14 32.13 -5.42
C VAL A 654 -16.00 33.58 -5.01
N GLY A 655 -15.09 33.88 -4.08
CA GLY A 655 -14.71 35.22 -3.67
C GLY A 655 -13.23 35.47 -3.94
N MET A 656 -12.87 36.65 -4.42
CA MET A 656 -11.48 37.03 -4.67
C MET A 656 -11.17 38.42 -4.11
N GLY A 657 -9.98 38.58 -3.56
CA GLY A 657 -9.51 39.86 -3.02
C GLY A 657 -8.11 39.74 -2.42
N ASN A 658 -7.29 40.79 -2.52
CA ASN A 658 -5.97 40.88 -1.88
C ASN A 658 -5.02 39.69 -2.14
N GLY A 659 -5.08 39.08 -3.33
CA GLY A 659 -4.26 37.90 -3.67
C GLY A 659 -4.75 36.58 -3.06
N TRP A 660 -5.96 36.56 -2.49
CA TRP A 660 -6.63 35.38 -1.96
C TRP A 660 -7.85 35.02 -2.80
N MET A 661 -8.18 33.73 -2.80
CA MET A 661 -9.41 33.20 -3.33
C MET A 661 -10.12 32.36 -2.26
N ARG A 662 -11.42 32.58 -2.10
CA ARG A 662 -12.34 31.81 -1.28
C ARG A 662 -13.24 30.99 -2.18
N LEU A 663 -13.40 29.71 -1.86
CA LEU A 663 -14.37 28.82 -2.46
C LEU A 663 -15.26 28.27 -1.35
N ALA A 664 -16.58 28.41 -1.51
CA ALA A 664 -17.55 27.93 -0.54
C ALA A 664 -18.58 27.03 -1.22
N VAL A 665 -18.81 25.86 -0.62
CA VAL A 665 -19.81 24.90 -1.05
C VAL A 665 -20.64 24.54 0.17
N ALA A 666 -21.94 24.85 0.12
CA ALA A 666 -22.81 24.84 1.29
C ALA A 666 -22.15 25.61 2.47
N ASP A 667 -21.93 24.96 3.61
CA ASP A 667 -21.33 25.55 4.80
C ASP A 667 -19.81 25.34 4.91
N VAL A 668 -19.17 24.69 3.92
CA VAL A 668 -17.73 24.40 3.93
C VAL A 668 -16.99 25.46 3.12
N VAL A 669 -15.87 25.95 3.65
CA VAL A 669 -15.09 27.04 3.04
C VAL A 669 -13.62 26.66 2.90
N VAL A 670 -13.06 26.87 1.71
CA VAL A 670 -11.62 26.82 1.44
C VAL A 670 -11.14 28.19 1.04
N VAL A 671 -10.11 28.69 1.72
CA VAL A 671 -9.44 29.96 1.39
C VAL A 671 -7.99 29.67 1.03
N THR A 672 -7.52 30.20 -0.09
CA THR A 672 -6.15 29.97 -0.56
C THR A 672 -5.48 31.23 -1.07
N ARG A 673 -4.18 31.35 -0.83
CA ARG A 673 -3.35 32.40 -1.42
C ARG A 673 -2.97 32.01 -2.85
N LEU A 674 -3.18 32.92 -3.79
CA LEU A 674 -2.88 32.73 -5.21
C LEU A 674 -1.37 32.88 -5.47
N HIS A 675 -0.86 32.26 -6.53
CA HIS A 675 0.52 32.53 -6.97
C HIS A 675 0.63 33.91 -7.61
N GLU A 676 1.63 34.68 -7.21
CA GLU A 676 1.89 36.04 -7.73
C GLU A 676 2.65 36.02 -9.08
N SER A 677 3.21 34.88 -9.48
CA SER A 677 3.95 34.74 -10.73
C SER A 677 3.02 34.64 -11.94
N LYS A 678 3.37 35.35 -13.03
CA LYS A 678 2.64 35.27 -14.30
C LYS A 678 2.74 33.87 -14.92
N PHE A 679 1.60 33.29 -15.28
CA PHE A 679 1.54 32.03 -16.02
C PHE A 679 1.99 32.23 -17.48
N PRO A 680 2.70 31.27 -18.11
CA PRO A 680 3.12 31.41 -19.50
C PRO A 680 1.96 31.53 -20.48
N ASP A 681 2.18 32.22 -21.61
CA ASP A 681 1.24 32.27 -22.73
C ASP A 681 1.24 30.91 -23.47
N TYR A 682 0.46 29.99 -22.90
CA TYR A 682 0.47 28.60 -23.30
C TYR A 682 -0.32 28.33 -24.59
N GLN A 683 -1.16 29.26 -25.05
CA GLN A 683 -1.89 29.10 -26.31
C GLN A 683 -0.94 28.98 -27.50
N ARG A 684 0.25 29.58 -27.41
CA ARG A 684 1.31 29.51 -28.44
C ARG A 684 1.86 28.12 -28.67
N VAL A 685 1.74 27.21 -27.70
CA VAL A 685 2.27 25.85 -27.82
C VAL A 685 1.24 24.84 -28.31
N ILE A 686 -0.03 25.25 -28.48
CA ILE A 686 -1.10 24.40 -28.97
C ILE A 686 -1.07 24.43 -30.51
N PRO A 687 -0.80 23.30 -31.18
CA PRO A 687 -0.89 23.19 -32.63
C PRO A 687 -2.26 23.59 -33.18
N THR A 688 -2.30 24.43 -34.22
CA THR A 688 -3.55 24.85 -34.90
C THR A 688 -3.81 24.13 -36.21
N THR A 689 -2.79 23.49 -36.78
CA THR A 689 -2.89 22.69 -38.01
C THR A 689 -2.36 21.30 -37.73
N CYS A 690 -3.08 20.24 -38.06
CA CYS A 690 -2.58 18.86 -37.95
C CYS A 690 -2.85 18.14 -39.27
N ASN A 691 -1.92 17.27 -39.68
CA ASN A 691 -1.95 16.61 -40.99
C ASN A 691 -2.34 15.14 -40.88
N SER A 692 -2.11 14.53 -39.72
CA SER A 692 -2.45 13.13 -39.46
C SER A 692 -3.29 13.00 -38.19
N THR A 693 -4.10 11.94 -38.11
CA THR A 693 -5.04 11.71 -37.01
C THR A 693 -5.09 10.23 -36.67
N LEU A 694 -4.92 9.89 -35.39
CA LEU A 694 -5.14 8.56 -34.82
C LEU A 694 -6.42 8.57 -33.97
N GLN A 695 -7.34 7.64 -34.22
CA GLN A 695 -8.49 7.35 -33.37
C GLN A 695 -8.34 5.95 -32.79
N ILE A 696 -8.36 5.84 -31.46
CA ILE A 696 -8.10 4.59 -30.73
C ILE A 696 -8.89 4.52 -29.43
N ASN A 697 -9.24 3.31 -29.00
CA ASN A 697 -9.91 3.08 -27.72
C ASN A 697 -8.94 3.28 -26.53
N CYS A 698 -9.33 4.10 -25.56
CA CYS A 698 -8.54 4.43 -24.37
C CYS A 698 -8.16 3.18 -23.56
N GLY A 699 -9.12 2.27 -23.33
CA GLY A 699 -8.89 1.05 -22.55
C GLY A 699 -7.95 0.06 -23.24
N VAL A 700 -8.05 -0.07 -24.56
CA VAL A 700 -7.14 -0.93 -25.36
C VAL A 700 -5.73 -0.36 -25.33
N LEU A 701 -5.56 0.94 -25.60
CA LEU A 701 -4.26 1.60 -25.57
C LEU A 701 -3.64 1.50 -24.17
N GLN A 702 -4.39 1.83 -23.11
CA GLN A 702 -3.89 1.79 -21.75
C GLN A 702 -3.35 0.40 -21.38
N ARG A 703 -4.11 -0.68 -21.65
CA ARG A 703 -3.66 -2.05 -21.33
C ARG A 703 -2.39 -2.44 -22.10
N GLY A 704 -2.25 -2.03 -23.36
CA GLY A 704 -1.03 -2.28 -24.14
C GLY A 704 0.16 -1.48 -23.62
N LEU A 705 -0.04 -0.20 -23.29
CA LEU A 705 1.01 0.63 -22.69
C LEU A 705 1.44 0.12 -21.32
N GLU A 706 0.52 -0.40 -20.51
CA GLU A 706 0.85 -1.07 -19.25
C GLU A 706 1.76 -2.27 -19.52
N ARG A 707 1.49 -3.12 -20.51
CA ARG A 707 2.38 -4.25 -20.85
C ARG A 707 3.74 -3.77 -21.36
N LEU A 708 3.78 -2.84 -22.32
CA LEU A 708 5.04 -2.31 -22.86
C LEU A 708 5.90 -1.60 -21.80
N ALA A 709 5.27 -0.94 -20.83
CA ALA A 709 5.99 -0.26 -19.74
C ALA A 709 6.80 -1.20 -18.85
N LEU A 710 6.57 -2.53 -18.91
CA LEU A 710 7.36 -3.54 -18.21
C LEU A 710 8.78 -3.68 -18.76
N VAL A 711 8.94 -3.48 -20.07
CA VAL A 711 10.21 -3.62 -20.80
C VAL A 711 10.76 -2.29 -21.32
N ALA A 712 10.05 -1.19 -21.09
CA ALA A 712 10.51 0.15 -21.43
C ALA A 712 11.63 0.62 -20.49
N ASP A 713 12.57 1.39 -21.03
CA ASP A 713 13.65 2.00 -20.26
C ASP A 713 13.11 2.77 -19.03
N LYS A 714 13.63 2.43 -17.85
CA LYS A 714 13.11 2.93 -16.57
C LYS A 714 13.22 4.44 -16.40
N LYS A 715 14.16 5.08 -17.10
CA LYS A 715 14.44 6.52 -16.96
C LYS A 715 13.58 7.36 -17.91
N SER A 716 13.53 7.00 -19.18
CA SER A 716 12.79 7.72 -20.22
C SER A 716 11.32 7.32 -20.27
N ARG A 717 11.01 6.05 -19.94
CA ARG A 717 9.67 5.45 -20.06
C ARG A 717 9.08 5.63 -21.46
N ALA A 718 9.97 5.60 -22.45
CA ALA A 718 9.65 5.90 -23.83
C ALA A 718 9.00 4.72 -24.53
N ILE A 719 7.88 5.01 -25.19
CA ILE A 719 7.19 4.09 -26.10
C ILE A 719 7.27 4.70 -27.49
N ARG A 720 7.79 3.93 -28.43
CA ARG A 720 7.86 4.28 -29.84
C ARG A 720 6.57 3.85 -30.51
N PHE A 721 5.94 4.75 -31.24
CA PHE A 721 4.76 4.48 -32.06
C PHE A 721 5.14 4.58 -33.53
N GLU A 722 4.74 3.59 -34.31
CA GLU A 722 4.84 3.57 -35.77
C GLU A 722 3.41 3.48 -36.31
N LEU A 723 2.93 4.59 -36.87
CA LEU A 723 1.54 4.79 -37.23
C LEU A 723 1.42 5.00 -38.74
N SER A 724 0.59 4.18 -39.38
CA SER A 724 0.22 4.27 -40.80
C SER A 724 -1.24 3.84 -41.00
N GLU A 725 -1.79 4.03 -42.20
CA GLU A 725 -3.15 3.53 -42.51
C GLU A 725 -3.25 1.99 -42.45
N GLU A 726 -2.12 1.28 -42.57
CA GLU A 726 -2.05 -0.19 -42.58
C GLU A 726 -1.75 -0.78 -41.20
N SER A 727 -1.03 -0.05 -40.33
CA SER A 727 -0.52 -0.57 -39.06
C SER A 727 -0.44 0.48 -37.96
N LEU A 728 -0.85 0.08 -36.74
CA LEU A 728 -0.76 0.86 -35.51
C LEU A 728 0.07 0.10 -34.49
N THR A 729 1.38 0.28 -34.57
CA THR A 729 2.33 -0.48 -33.76
C THR A 729 2.93 0.40 -32.69
N ALA A 730 3.00 -0.09 -31.46
CA ALA A 730 3.84 0.49 -30.42
C ALA A 730 4.90 -0.51 -29.97
N SER A 731 6.08 -0.01 -29.63
CA SER A 731 7.18 -0.84 -29.16
C SER A 731 8.00 -0.13 -28.09
N ALA A 732 8.64 -0.94 -27.26
CA ALA A 732 9.56 -0.51 -26.23
C ALA A 732 10.58 -1.61 -25.96
N GLY A 733 11.76 -1.23 -25.49
CA GLY A 733 12.74 -2.21 -25.07
C GLY A 733 13.95 -1.58 -24.41
N ASP A 734 14.64 -2.39 -23.62
CA ASP A 734 15.96 -2.11 -23.12
C ASP A 734 16.80 -3.40 -23.09
N HIS A 735 18.12 -3.27 -23.01
CA HIS A 735 19.01 -4.44 -23.07
C HIS A 735 18.89 -5.36 -21.84
N GLN A 736 18.33 -4.90 -20.72
CA GLN A 736 18.26 -5.65 -19.46
C GLN A 736 16.97 -6.43 -19.29
N HIS A 737 15.84 -5.87 -19.74
CA HIS A 737 14.50 -6.43 -19.52
C HIS A 737 13.89 -6.97 -20.82
N GLY A 738 14.55 -6.77 -21.97
CA GLY A 738 14.08 -7.26 -23.27
C GLY A 738 13.29 -6.21 -24.04
N ALA A 739 12.53 -6.65 -25.03
CA ALA A 739 11.68 -5.77 -25.83
C ALA A 739 10.27 -6.31 -25.97
N GLY A 740 9.34 -5.41 -26.28
CA GLY A 740 7.94 -5.70 -26.49
C GLY A 740 7.39 -4.88 -27.64
N GLN A 741 6.39 -5.45 -28.29
CA GLN A 741 5.63 -4.84 -29.36
C GLN A 741 4.14 -5.13 -29.14
N GLU A 742 3.31 -4.14 -29.39
CA GLU A 742 1.85 -4.22 -29.37
C GLU A 742 1.31 -3.70 -30.70
N VAL A 743 0.41 -4.46 -31.29
CA VAL A 743 -0.40 -4.03 -32.43
C VAL A 743 -1.80 -3.68 -31.92
N PHE A 744 -2.22 -2.44 -32.19
CA PHE A 744 -3.49 -1.92 -31.74
C PHE A 744 -4.55 -1.92 -32.84
N GLU A 745 -5.81 -2.11 -32.44
CA GLU A 745 -6.97 -1.82 -33.28
C GLU A 745 -7.31 -0.32 -33.17
N GLY A 746 -7.57 0.32 -34.30
CA GLY A 746 -7.88 1.74 -34.39
C GLY A 746 -7.90 2.21 -35.84
N SER A 747 -8.01 3.52 -36.06
CA SER A 747 -7.88 4.10 -37.40
C SER A 747 -6.89 5.24 -37.41
N PHE A 748 -5.99 5.23 -38.40
CA PHE A 748 -5.07 6.33 -38.66
C PHE A 748 -5.31 6.88 -40.06
N ARG A 749 -5.21 8.20 -40.21
CA ARG A 749 -5.35 8.91 -41.48
C ARG A 749 -4.22 9.92 -41.61
N GLY A 750 -3.63 10.03 -42.79
CA GLY A 750 -2.56 10.99 -43.09
C GLY A 750 -1.21 10.31 -43.32
N ASP A 751 -0.15 11.11 -43.36
CA ASP A 751 1.20 10.61 -43.64
C ASP A 751 1.71 9.73 -42.49
N PRO A 752 2.38 8.59 -42.80
CA PRO A 752 2.97 7.74 -41.80
C PRO A 752 3.92 8.50 -40.87
N VAL A 753 3.82 8.24 -39.57
CA VAL A 753 4.60 8.94 -38.55
C VAL A 753 5.20 7.95 -37.56
N VAL A 754 6.47 8.18 -37.24
CA VAL A 754 7.16 7.52 -36.12
C VAL A 754 7.34 8.56 -35.02
N ILE A 755 6.82 8.30 -33.83
CA ILE A 755 6.83 9.26 -32.73
C ILE A 755 7.00 8.56 -31.37
N GLY A 756 7.75 9.18 -30.48
CA GLY A 756 7.97 8.69 -29.13
C GLY A 756 7.14 9.44 -28.11
N PHE A 757 6.44 8.73 -27.21
CA PHE A 757 5.80 9.33 -26.05
C PHE A 757 6.21 8.64 -24.77
N ARG A 758 6.14 9.40 -23.68
CA ARG A 758 6.23 8.84 -22.35
C ARG A 758 4.91 8.13 -22.02
N SER A 759 4.96 6.83 -21.71
CA SER A 759 3.76 6.00 -21.53
C SER A 759 2.82 6.57 -20.47
N GLU A 760 3.37 7.08 -19.36
CA GLU A 760 2.58 7.58 -18.24
C GLU A 760 1.64 8.73 -18.63
N TYR A 761 2.05 9.58 -19.58
CA TYR A 761 1.22 10.72 -19.98
C TYR A 761 -0.03 10.28 -20.75
N LEU A 762 0.10 9.26 -21.62
CA LEU A 762 -1.03 8.69 -22.35
C LEU A 762 -1.93 7.86 -21.42
N MET A 763 -1.34 7.12 -20.47
CA MET A 763 -2.10 6.36 -19.48
C MET A 763 -2.91 7.27 -18.54
N GLU A 764 -2.34 8.38 -18.05
CA GLU A 764 -3.06 9.36 -17.22
C GLU A 764 -4.19 10.05 -18.01
N PHE A 765 -4.01 10.30 -19.31
CA PHE A 765 -5.11 10.76 -20.17
C PHE A 765 -6.23 9.71 -20.22
N CYS A 766 -5.92 8.45 -20.50
CA CYS A 766 -6.93 7.38 -20.62
C CYS A 766 -7.75 7.21 -19.32
N GLN A 767 -7.15 7.48 -18.16
CA GLN A 767 -7.83 7.42 -16.86
C GLN A 767 -8.75 8.62 -16.57
N THR A 768 -8.57 9.74 -17.27
CA THR A 768 -9.35 10.98 -17.05
C THR A 768 -10.38 11.26 -18.15
N ALA A 769 -10.21 10.61 -19.32
CA ALA A 769 -11.16 10.67 -20.42
C ALA A 769 -12.57 10.19 -19.99
N GLN A 770 -13.60 10.86 -20.50
CA GLN A 770 -14.99 10.48 -20.31
C GLN A 770 -15.48 9.57 -21.43
N GLY A 771 -14.92 9.69 -22.64
CA GLY A 771 -15.21 8.80 -23.76
C GLY A 771 -14.35 7.55 -23.78
N ASP A 772 -14.85 6.51 -24.45
CA ASP A 772 -14.11 5.26 -24.70
C ASP A 772 -13.01 5.44 -25.76
N GLU A 773 -13.09 6.48 -26.59
CA GLU A 773 -12.16 6.76 -27.67
C GLU A 773 -11.44 8.09 -27.48
N MET A 774 -10.18 8.12 -27.89
CA MET A 774 -9.36 9.32 -27.98
C MET A 774 -8.95 9.58 -29.42
N ILE A 775 -8.83 10.87 -29.75
CA ILE A 775 -8.31 11.33 -31.04
C ILE A 775 -6.99 12.03 -30.78
N ILE A 776 -5.91 11.56 -31.42
CA ILE A 776 -4.59 12.19 -31.40
C ILE A 776 -4.31 12.80 -32.77
N GLU A 777 -4.06 14.09 -32.79
CA GLU A 777 -3.76 14.88 -33.99
C GLU A 777 -2.27 15.21 -34.02
N PHE A 778 -1.62 14.94 -35.15
CA PHE A 778 -0.18 15.08 -35.33
C PHE A 778 0.17 16.08 -36.43
N GLN A 779 1.24 16.84 -36.21
CA GLN A 779 1.91 17.62 -37.25
C GLN A 779 3.09 16.86 -37.88
N ALA A 780 4.05 16.44 -37.05
CA ALA A 780 5.27 15.72 -37.43
C ALA A 780 5.89 15.05 -36.19
N SER A 781 6.86 14.16 -36.39
CA SER A 781 7.49 13.32 -35.33
C SER A 781 8.14 14.07 -34.16
N GLY A 782 8.52 15.34 -34.35
CA GLY A 782 9.14 16.18 -33.33
C GLY A 782 8.27 17.34 -32.82
N GLN A 783 7.03 17.44 -33.31
CA GLN A 783 6.10 18.51 -32.95
C GLN A 783 5.11 18.05 -31.88
N PRO A 784 4.54 18.96 -31.08
CA PRO A 784 3.54 18.61 -30.08
C PRO A 784 2.35 17.89 -30.74
N ALA A 785 1.82 16.86 -30.07
CA ALA A 785 0.59 16.19 -30.48
C ALA A 785 -0.58 16.71 -29.64
N VAL A 786 -1.73 16.93 -30.28
CA VAL A 786 -2.97 17.33 -29.62
C VAL A 786 -3.82 16.10 -29.39
N ILE A 787 -4.32 15.93 -28.17
CA ILE A 787 -5.19 14.82 -27.79
C ILE A 787 -6.55 15.38 -27.40
N ARG A 788 -7.61 14.79 -27.95
CA ARG A 788 -9.00 15.16 -27.70
C ARG A 788 -9.78 13.96 -27.16
N ASP A 789 -10.65 14.26 -26.21
CA ASP A 789 -11.66 13.32 -25.71
C ASP A 789 -12.88 13.36 -26.62
N THR A 790 -13.38 12.20 -27.04
CA THR A 790 -14.60 12.13 -27.86
C THR A 790 -15.88 12.27 -27.03
N GLY A 791 -15.81 12.05 -25.72
CA GLY A 791 -16.95 12.16 -24.81
C GLY A 791 -17.31 13.59 -24.44
N GLU A 792 -16.40 14.55 -24.61
CA GLU A 792 -16.63 15.91 -24.14
C GLU A 792 -15.94 17.02 -24.96
N VAL A 793 -16.68 18.10 -25.21
CA VAL A 793 -16.23 19.27 -25.96
C VAL A 793 -15.56 20.28 -25.02
N GLY A 794 -14.64 21.09 -25.54
CA GLY A 794 -13.97 22.14 -24.76
C GLY A 794 -12.90 21.59 -23.84
N ARG A 795 -12.26 20.49 -24.23
CA ARG A 795 -11.12 19.90 -23.54
C ARG A 795 -10.06 19.49 -24.55
N LEU A 796 -8.80 19.68 -24.20
CA LEU A 796 -7.67 19.15 -24.95
C LEU A 796 -6.49 18.87 -24.03
N HIS A 797 -5.63 17.97 -24.47
CA HIS A 797 -4.27 17.82 -23.98
C HIS A 797 -3.27 18.06 -25.10
N VAL A 798 -2.07 18.48 -24.73
CA VAL A 798 -0.91 18.52 -25.61
C VAL A 798 0.20 17.72 -24.96
N ILE A 799 0.85 16.85 -25.73
CA ILE A 799 2.00 16.08 -25.26
C ILE A 799 3.19 16.36 -26.17
N MET A 800 4.33 16.69 -25.56
CA MET A 800 5.59 16.82 -26.28
C MET A 800 6.17 15.44 -26.59
N PRO A 801 6.59 15.18 -27.84
CA PRO A 801 7.27 13.94 -28.16
C PRO A 801 8.65 13.88 -27.52
N ILE A 802 9.12 12.67 -27.31
CA ILE A 802 10.48 12.36 -26.87
C ILE A 802 11.22 11.61 -27.98
N ARG A 803 12.55 11.70 -27.97
CA ARG A 803 13.38 10.96 -28.93
C ARG A 803 13.32 9.47 -28.60
N VAL A 804 13.09 8.66 -29.63
CA VAL A 804 12.99 7.19 -29.61
C VAL A 804 13.80 6.58 -30.73
#